data_AF-A0A2E7MB46-F1
#
_entry.id   AF-A0A2E7MB46-F1
#
_cell.length_a   1.000
_cell.length_b   1.000
_cell.length_c   1.000
_cell.angle_alpha   90.00
_cell.angle_beta   90.00
_cell.angle_gamma   90.00
#
_symmetry.space_group_name_H-M   'P 1'
#
loop_
_entity.id
_entity.type
_entity.pdbx_description
1 polymer ?
#
loop_
_entity_poly.entity_id
_entity_poly.type
_entity_poly.pdbx_seq_one_letter_code
_entity_poly.pdbx_strand_id
1 'polypeptide(L)'
;MEVYNPGLTAGRPRMIRFGEAGLEDARSTDILVLDEIPDYLPPCAALITSVPQTPLSHISLLARSRGIPNLYMAGITADAQWDAWSRVSTRVALEATDEGMRAGIMTRDEYNQWRSLLEVEPPQLQPADPAGLPWTIDLETGPGMLELRPQVGGKAAGFRQLLDTPDLDVPDAPLALTVRSYADHMAQFPWLQDLLTGRPFQGGSARQRYLTLSGREAYDERYPSPQDTSAALEFLADYPESTLIGSLARGSGLVGLVASTPPPEDVVVALQEAVSTRFSHIDERQGIRFRSSSTVEDVEGFNGAGLYTSVTGYRQPEPDQRSVAQAVAEVWASYWGPEAFEERRSANMDHLEGAMGVLAHPRFDNEVELANAVLTISILPDGSHELLVNAQAGSIPVANPPTTCPAVLPEQSRVHDTTGEVVIERMSQSTEVPTETFVLSDAQLLSLFDVSVSIATGWLQTENAALADHRQRSVLTLDLEARHMDSGWPLGTEAPPRLVIKQSRSLEPSASRFSATLQSLPAPRDLLARAARIRRLDCVAPPVVAHLWSLTTDPLSFPDLGYSETPFAAGLQISADAPIPDLGWEAGHSQTWTHLDMTSSTVAETSYELELADAHIVMGPEASIVLGGAEWSASADCTAHVLWASPDSFLTDFL
;
A
#
# COMPACT_ATOMS: atom_id res chain seq x y z
N MET A 1 15.06 19.69 -9.81
CA MET A 1 14.30 18.46 -10.04
C MET A 1 14.62 17.54 -8.89
N GLU A 2 13.64 16.79 -8.41
CA GLU A 2 13.76 15.86 -7.28
C GLU A 2 12.82 14.69 -7.56
N VAL A 3 13.28 13.46 -7.33
CA VAL A 3 12.48 12.25 -7.52
C VAL A 3 12.10 11.72 -6.14
N TYR A 4 10.79 11.62 -5.88
CA TYR A 4 10.24 11.14 -4.61
C TYR A 4 9.91 9.64 -4.65
N ASN A 5 9.61 9.10 -5.83
CA ASN A 5 9.49 7.68 -6.07
C ASN A 5 10.05 7.35 -7.46
N PRO A 6 11.21 6.69 -7.55
CA PRO A 6 11.75 6.17 -8.81
C PRO A 6 10.81 5.18 -9.48
N GLY A 7 10.99 4.96 -10.78
CA GLY A 7 10.27 3.93 -11.49
C GLY A 7 10.23 4.14 -12.99
N LEU A 8 9.60 3.19 -13.66
CA LEU A 8 9.47 3.12 -15.11
C LEU A 8 8.00 2.92 -15.46
N THR A 9 7.50 3.65 -16.45
CA THR A 9 6.09 3.56 -16.84
C THR A 9 5.87 4.02 -18.27
N ALA A 10 4.66 3.79 -18.79
CA ALA A 10 4.22 4.40 -20.04
C ALA A 10 2.78 4.90 -19.95
N GLY A 11 2.51 6.03 -20.60
CA GLY A 11 1.19 6.63 -20.51
C GLY A 11 0.99 7.80 -21.43
N ARG A 12 -0.16 8.45 -21.29
CA ARG A 12 -0.47 9.67 -22.03
C ARG A 12 -0.21 10.88 -21.13
N PRO A 13 0.66 11.81 -21.52
CA PRO A 13 0.80 13.05 -20.77
C PRO A 13 -0.53 13.79 -20.70
N ARG A 14 -0.92 14.17 -19.48
CA ARG A 14 -2.08 14.98 -19.20
C ARG A 14 -1.64 16.16 -18.37
N MET A 15 -1.60 17.31 -19.01
CA MET A 15 -1.20 18.55 -18.38
C MET A 15 -2.42 19.26 -17.81
N ILE A 16 -2.34 19.66 -16.54
CA ILE A 16 -3.38 20.41 -15.85
C ILE A 16 -2.70 21.58 -15.16
N ARG A 17 -3.06 22.80 -15.60
CA ARG A 17 -2.50 24.04 -15.05
C ARG A 17 -3.30 24.52 -13.86
N PHE A 18 -2.72 25.47 -13.13
CA PHE A 18 -3.37 26.09 -11.98
C PHE A 18 -4.78 26.59 -12.31
N GLY A 19 -5.77 26.13 -11.55
CA GLY A 19 -7.18 26.47 -11.72
C GLY A 19 -7.90 25.78 -12.89
N GLU A 20 -7.23 24.91 -13.66
CA GLU A 20 -7.87 24.08 -14.67
C GLU A 20 -8.55 22.86 -14.03
N ALA A 21 -9.79 22.57 -14.44
CA ALA A 21 -10.50 21.36 -14.04
C ALA A 21 -10.02 20.14 -14.84
N GLY A 22 -10.33 18.93 -14.34
CA GLY A 22 -10.15 17.68 -15.10
C GLY A 22 -9.12 16.72 -14.52
N LEU A 23 -8.65 16.95 -13.30
CA LEU A 23 -7.87 15.96 -12.56
C LEU A 23 -8.70 14.69 -12.32
N GLU A 24 -10.01 14.81 -12.05
CA GLU A 24 -10.88 13.66 -11.74
C GLU A 24 -11.21 12.80 -12.97
N ASP A 25 -10.93 13.30 -14.17
CA ASP A 25 -11.06 12.55 -15.42
C ASP A 25 -9.79 11.75 -15.75
N ALA A 26 -8.75 11.85 -14.90
CA ALA A 26 -7.52 11.10 -15.07
C ALA A 26 -7.80 9.60 -15.11
N ARG A 27 -7.03 8.91 -15.94
CA ARG A 27 -7.07 7.46 -16.07
C ARG A 27 -5.80 6.88 -15.48
N SER A 28 -5.85 5.62 -15.08
CA SER A 28 -4.67 4.86 -14.64
C SER A 28 -3.53 4.80 -15.67
N THR A 29 -3.78 5.21 -16.92
CA THR A 29 -2.79 5.27 -18.00
C THR A 29 -2.29 6.67 -18.32
N ASP A 30 -2.71 7.70 -17.57
CA ASP A 30 -2.30 9.08 -17.78
C ASP A 30 -1.05 9.37 -16.96
N ILE A 31 -0.08 10.08 -17.55
CA ILE A 31 1.05 10.68 -16.83
C ILE A 31 0.61 12.10 -16.47
N LEU A 32 0.37 12.36 -15.20
CA LEU A 32 -0.13 13.64 -14.73
C LEU A 32 1.01 14.65 -14.64
N VAL A 33 0.83 15.81 -15.28
CA VAL A 33 1.77 16.93 -15.25
C VAL A 33 1.05 18.15 -14.69
N LEU A 34 1.35 18.51 -13.44
CA LEU A 34 0.54 19.44 -12.64
C LEU A 34 1.35 20.67 -12.21
N ASP A 35 0.71 21.84 -12.18
CA ASP A 35 1.32 23.07 -11.63
C ASP A 35 1.50 23.02 -10.12
N GLU A 36 0.60 22.31 -9.43
CA GLU A 36 0.53 22.21 -7.97
C GLU A 36 0.44 20.76 -7.49
N ILE A 37 0.63 20.56 -6.18
CA ILE A 37 0.39 19.26 -5.55
C ILE A 37 -1.12 19.10 -5.42
N PRO A 38 -1.72 18.02 -5.94
CA PRO A 38 -3.15 17.82 -5.80
C PRO A 38 -3.50 17.37 -4.39
N ASP A 39 -4.67 17.76 -3.88
CA ASP A 39 -5.19 17.28 -2.59
C ASP A 39 -5.48 15.76 -2.60
N TYR A 40 -5.73 15.22 -3.78
CA TYR A 40 -5.95 13.79 -4.04
C TYR A 40 -5.29 13.38 -5.34
N LEU A 41 -4.62 12.22 -5.33
CA LEU A 41 -4.02 11.63 -6.53
C LEU A 41 -4.95 10.57 -7.14
N PRO A 42 -5.66 10.86 -8.25
CA PRO A 42 -6.44 9.85 -8.95
C PRO A 42 -5.55 8.72 -9.49
N PRO A 43 -6.12 7.57 -9.87
CA PRO A 43 -5.35 6.53 -10.56
C PRO A 43 -4.63 7.12 -11.78
N CYS A 44 -3.31 7.00 -11.81
CA CYS A 44 -2.46 7.49 -12.89
C CYS A 44 -1.23 6.59 -13.06
N ALA A 45 -0.52 6.77 -14.17
CA ALA A 45 0.70 6.03 -14.51
C ALA A 45 1.96 6.68 -13.92
N ALA A 46 1.94 7.99 -13.67
CA ALA A 46 2.98 8.77 -13.00
C ALA A 46 2.45 10.16 -12.58
N LEU A 47 3.16 10.80 -11.65
CA LEU A 47 2.93 12.18 -11.19
C LEU A 47 4.18 13.03 -11.37
N ILE A 48 4.04 14.15 -12.07
CA ILE A 48 5.08 15.17 -12.24
C ILE A 48 4.51 16.53 -11.81
N THR A 49 5.10 17.16 -10.79
CA THR A 49 4.66 18.48 -10.30
C THR A 49 5.66 19.58 -10.64
N SER A 50 5.17 20.80 -10.89
CA SER A 50 6.00 22.01 -11.06
C SER A 50 6.49 22.61 -9.74
N VAL A 51 6.01 22.11 -8.60
CA VAL A 51 6.41 22.50 -7.25
C VAL A 51 6.96 21.31 -6.44
N PRO A 52 7.93 21.53 -5.53
CA PRO A 52 8.45 20.47 -4.66
C PRO A 52 7.37 19.88 -3.75
N GLN A 53 7.49 18.59 -3.43
CA GLN A 53 6.60 17.85 -2.54
C GLN A 53 7.30 17.54 -1.21
N THR A 54 6.54 17.06 -0.24
CA THR A 54 7.11 16.48 0.98
C THR A 54 7.31 14.97 0.77
N PRO A 55 8.52 14.40 0.98
CA PRO A 55 8.82 12.98 0.69
C PRO A 55 7.89 11.96 1.36
N LEU A 56 7.38 12.25 2.56
CA LEU A 56 6.41 11.41 3.29
C LEU A 56 5.00 12.04 3.33
N SER A 57 4.62 12.80 2.30
CA SER A 57 3.22 13.22 2.12
C SER A 57 2.31 12.04 1.76
N HIS A 58 0.99 12.17 1.95
CA HIS A 58 0.04 11.14 1.50
C HIS A 58 0.18 10.88 0.00
N ILE A 59 0.43 11.91 -0.81
CA ILE A 59 0.61 11.80 -2.26
C ILE A 59 1.86 10.99 -2.59
N SER A 60 2.99 11.27 -1.92
CA SER A 60 4.24 10.54 -2.12
C SER A 60 4.16 9.09 -1.67
N LEU A 61 3.58 8.83 -0.49
CA LEU A 61 3.36 7.47 0.02
C LEU A 61 2.39 6.68 -0.86
N LEU A 62 1.33 7.33 -1.36
CA LEU A 62 0.39 6.72 -2.29
C LEU A 62 1.07 6.40 -3.63
N ALA A 63 1.89 7.29 -4.18
CA ALA A 63 2.64 7.02 -5.40
C ALA A 63 3.61 5.83 -5.24
N ARG A 64 4.35 5.79 -4.13
CA ARG A 64 5.25 4.67 -3.77
C ARG A 64 4.49 3.35 -3.68
N SER A 65 3.37 3.34 -2.99
CA SER A 65 2.54 2.14 -2.84
C SER A 65 1.93 1.63 -4.16
N ARG A 66 1.65 2.55 -5.10
CA ARG A 66 1.15 2.22 -6.43
C ARG A 66 2.26 1.77 -7.37
N GLY A 67 3.53 1.92 -6.96
CA GLY A 67 4.69 1.66 -7.80
C GLY A 67 4.77 2.61 -9.00
N ILE A 68 4.28 3.85 -8.88
CA ILE A 68 4.29 4.82 -10.00
C ILE A 68 5.36 5.89 -9.79
N PRO A 69 6.04 6.34 -10.86
CA PRO A 69 7.00 7.44 -10.75
C PRO A 69 6.36 8.71 -10.17
N ASN A 70 7.03 9.33 -9.20
CA ASN A 70 6.65 10.60 -8.60
C ASN A 70 7.84 11.54 -8.51
N LEU A 71 7.75 12.71 -9.13
CA LEU A 71 8.85 13.67 -9.16
C LEU A 71 8.38 15.12 -9.27
N TYR A 72 9.25 16.01 -8.82
CA TYR A 72 9.18 17.45 -9.03
C TYR A 72 10.13 17.86 -10.16
N MET A 73 9.62 18.58 -11.15
CA MET A 73 10.43 19.22 -12.20
C MET A 73 10.00 20.68 -12.41
N ALA A 74 10.90 21.60 -12.07
CA ALA A 74 10.66 23.03 -12.19
C ALA A 74 10.27 23.43 -13.63
N GLY A 75 9.11 24.07 -13.78
CA GLY A 75 8.65 24.62 -15.07
C GLY A 75 8.15 23.58 -16.07
N ILE A 76 7.88 22.34 -15.66
CA ILE A 76 7.43 21.26 -16.56
C ILE A 76 6.12 21.58 -17.30
N THR A 77 5.22 22.34 -16.67
CA THR A 77 3.95 22.80 -17.29
C THR A 77 4.13 23.92 -18.32
N ALA A 78 5.31 24.55 -18.35
CA ALA A 78 5.72 25.51 -19.35
C ALA A 78 6.62 24.88 -20.44
N ASP A 79 6.96 23.60 -20.32
CA ASP A 79 7.79 22.89 -21.29
C ASP A 79 7.01 22.64 -22.59
N ALA A 80 7.57 23.11 -23.71
CA ALA A 80 6.91 23.06 -25.00
C ALA A 80 6.74 21.62 -25.55
N GLN A 81 7.64 20.71 -25.20
CA GLN A 81 7.58 19.31 -25.64
C GLN A 81 6.48 18.56 -24.89
N TRP A 82 6.43 18.71 -23.56
CA TRP A 82 5.36 18.11 -22.74
C TRP A 82 3.98 18.71 -23.03
N ASP A 83 3.90 20.03 -23.28
CA ASP A 83 2.66 20.66 -23.72
C ASP A 83 2.20 20.08 -25.07
N ALA A 84 3.11 19.93 -26.05
CA ALA A 84 2.78 19.31 -27.33
C ALA A 84 2.31 17.86 -27.19
N TRP A 85 2.99 17.06 -26.35
CA TRP A 85 2.60 15.66 -26.09
C TRP A 85 1.22 15.54 -25.45
N SER A 86 0.87 16.47 -24.55
CA SER A 86 -0.44 16.47 -23.88
C SER A 86 -1.62 16.76 -24.82
N ARG A 87 -1.41 17.55 -25.88
CA ARG A 87 -2.48 18.00 -26.79
C ARG A 87 -2.94 16.95 -27.79
N VAL A 88 -2.07 16.01 -28.18
CA VAL A 88 -2.35 15.05 -29.27
C VAL A 88 -2.45 13.59 -28.80
N SER A 89 -2.64 13.37 -27.48
CA SER A 89 -2.74 12.02 -26.90
C SER A 89 -1.54 11.12 -27.24
N THR A 90 -0.34 11.70 -27.26
CA THR A 90 0.93 10.97 -27.43
C THR A 90 1.08 9.92 -26.34
N ARG A 91 1.63 8.75 -26.67
CA ARG A 91 2.05 7.76 -25.67
C ARG A 91 3.54 7.93 -25.42
N VAL A 92 3.93 8.01 -24.16
CA VAL A 92 5.28 8.32 -23.73
C VAL A 92 5.70 7.26 -22.72
N ALA A 93 6.86 6.63 -22.94
CA ALA A 93 7.57 5.90 -21.89
C ALA A 93 8.35 6.92 -21.04
N LEU A 94 8.37 6.72 -19.73
CA LEU A 94 8.96 7.61 -18.74
C LEU A 94 9.76 6.79 -17.73
N GLU A 95 11.03 7.11 -17.58
CA GLU A 95 11.91 6.64 -16.51
C GLU A 95 12.24 7.81 -15.58
N ALA A 96 12.13 7.58 -14.28
CA ALA A 96 12.60 8.50 -13.25
C ALA A 96 13.51 7.76 -12.27
N THR A 97 14.70 8.31 -12.05
CA THR A 97 15.72 7.84 -11.11
C THR A 97 16.29 9.03 -10.34
N ASP A 98 17.09 8.76 -9.31
CA ASP A 98 17.78 9.83 -8.57
C ASP A 98 18.75 10.63 -9.45
N GLU A 99 19.21 10.06 -10.57
CA GLU A 99 20.06 10.72 -11.56
C GLU A 99 19.26 11.61 -12.52
N GLY A 100 17.98 11.31 -12.73
CA GLY A 100 17.04 12.18 -13.42
C GLY A 100 15.90 11.49 -14.17
N MET A 101 15.36 12.19 -15.17
CA MET A 101 14.19 11.74 -15.93
C MET A 101 14.53 11.56 -17.42
N ARG A 102 14.14 10.42 -17.99
CA ARG A 102 14.14 10.16 -19.45
C ARG A 102 12.73 9.88 -19.93
N ALA A 103 12.39 10.38 -21.12
CA ALA A 103 11.10 10.13 -21.73
C ALA A 103 11.19 9.99 -23.25
N GLY A 104 10.43 9.06 -23.83
CA GLY A 104 10.43 8.75 -25.27
C GLY A 104 9.03 8.47 -25.81
N ILE A 105 8.77 8.87 -27.07
CA ILE A 105 7.47 8.64 -27.72
C ILE A 105 7.36 7.19 -28.16
N MET A 106 6.30 6.49 -27.74
CA MET A 106 5.98 5.14 -28.18
C MET A 106 5.02 5.15 -29.36
N THR A 107 5.20 4.21 -30.27
CA THR A 107 4.20 3.84 -31.27
C THR A 107 2.97 3.20 -30.60
N ARG A 108 1.88 3.09 -31.36
CA ARG A 108 0.67 2.42 -30.86
C ARG A 108 0.92 0.94 -30.56
N ASP A 109 1.74 0.27 -31.36
CA ASP A 109 1.98 -1.17 -31.25
C ASP A 109 2.87 -1.49 -30.05
N GLU A 110 3.96 -0.73 -29.85
CA GLU A 110 4.81 -0.84 -28.66
C GLU A 110 4.00 -0.59 -27.37
N TYR A 111 3.17 0.45 -27.36
CA TYR A 111 2.31 0.75 -26.21
C TYR A 111 1.28 -0.35 -25.95
N ASN A 112 0.69 -0.95 -26.99
CA ASN A 112 -0.24 -2.07 -26.82
C ASN A 112 0.46 -3.33 -26.33
N GLN A 113 1.70 -3.59 -26.79
CA GLN A 113 2.52 -4.70 -26.32
C GLN A 113 2.84 -4.52 -24.83
N TRP A 114 3.36 -3.37 -24.43
CA TRP A 114 3.58 -3.05 -23.01
C TRP A 114 2.29 -3.21 -22.19
N ARG A 115 1.17 -2.69 -22.68
CA ARG A 115 -0.12 -2.83 -21.98
C ARG A 115 -0.59 -4.25 -21.80
N SER A 116 -0.27 -5.16 -22.72
CA SER A 116 -0.60 -6.58 -22.57
C SER A 116 0.20 -7.27 -21.47
N LEU A 117 1.32 -6.67 -21.02
CA LEU A 117 2.12 -7.16 -19.90
C LEU A 117 1.58 -6.71 -18.53
N LEU A 118 0.69 -5.71 -18.49
CA LEU A 118 0.07 -5.17 -17.28
C LEU A 118 -1.15 -5.97 -16.79
N GLU A 119 -1.39 -7.18 -17.29
CA GLU A 119 -2.50 -8.00 -16.81
C GLU A 119 -2.28 -8.33 -15.32
N VAL A 120 -3.12 -7.73 -14.47
CA VAL A 120 -3.13 -7.94 -13.02
C VAL A 120 -4.43 -8.66 -12.67
N GLU A 121 -4.30 -9.82 -12.02
CA GLU A 121 -5.44 -10.48 -11.40
C GLU A 121 -6.01 -9.56 -10.30
N PRO A 122 -7.34 -9.38 -10.23
CA PRO A 122 -7.94 -8.54 -9.20
C PRO A 122 -7.56 -9.04 -7.81
N PRO A 123 -7.31 -8.14 -6.83
CA PRO A 123 -7.06 -8.53 -5.46
C PRO A 123 -8.17 -9.43 -4.93
N GLN A 124 -7.83 -10.59 -4.38
CA GLN A 124 -8.80 -11.52 -3.80
C GLN A 124 -9.03 -11.19 -2.33
N LEU A 125 -10.28 -10.88 -1.99
CA LEU A 125 -10.72 -10.70 -0.61
C LEU A 125 -11.05 -12.06 0.01
N GLN A 126 -10.74 -12.19 1.30
CA GLN A 126 -11.19 -13.31 2.13
C GLN A 126 -12.08 -12.74 3.25
N PRO A 127 -13.35 -12.43 2.96
CA PRO A 127 -14.24 -11.81 3.94
C PRO A 127 -14.50 -12.77 5.10
N ALA A 128 -14.41 -12.26 6.34
CA ALA A 128 -14.89 -12.98 7.51
C ALA A 128 -16.43 -13.08 7.49
N ASP A 129 -17.00 -14.16 8.02
CA ASP A 129 -18.44 -14.26 8.26
C ASP A 129 -18.84 -13.31 9.40
N PRO A 130 -19.58 -12.22 9.13
CA PRO A 130 -19.90 -11.24 10.15
C PRO A 130 -20.81 -11.81 11.24
N ALA A 131 -21.63 -12.82 10.95
CA ALA A 131 -22.59 -13.37 11.91
C ALA A 131 -21.91 -14.06 13.11
N GLY A 132 -20.68 -14.55 12.92
CA GLY A 132 -19.87 -15.22 13.96
C GLY A 132 -19.07 -14.27 14.85
N LEU A 133 -19.01 -12.98 14.53
CA LEU A 133 -18.13 -12.02 15.22
C LEU A 133 -18.85 -11.29 16.37
N PRO A 134 -18.14 -10.86 17.42
CA PRO A 134 -18.67 -9.85 18.33
C PRO A 134 -18.75 -8.49 17.62
N TRP A 135 -19.52 -7.52 18.12
CA TRP A 135 -19.53 -6.16 17.56
C TRP A 135 -18.22 -5.41 17.80
N THR A 136 -17.55 -5.69 18.92
CA THR A 136 -16.27 -5.07 19.28
C THR A 136 -15.29 -6.09 19.83
N ILE A 137 -14.00 -5.83 19.64
CA ILE A 137 -12.88 -6.61 20.17
C ILE A 137 -11.96 -5.66 20.91
N ASP A 138 -11.62 -6.01 22.15
CA ASP A 138 -10.53 -5.35 22.88
C ASP A 138 -9.19 -5.79 22.27
N LEU A 139 -8.46 -4.83 21.71
CA LEU A 139 -7.20 -5.11 21.03
C LEU A 139 -6.07 -5.49 22.00
N GLU A 140 -6.14 -5.19 23.30
CA GLU A 140 -5.13 -5.62 24.29
C GLU A 140 -5.23 -7.13 24.58
N THR A 141 -6.42 -7.70 24.51
CA THR A 141 -6.67 -9.12 24.84
C THR A 141 -7.10 -9.98 23.65
N GLY A 142 -7.32 -9.36 22.49
CA GLY A 142 -7.79 -10.02 21.27
C GLY A 142 -6.74 -10.95 20.62
N PRO A 143 -7.13 -11.65 19.53
CA PRO A 143 -6.21 -12.48 18.77
C PRO A 143 -5.13 -11.65 18.05
N GLY A 144 -4.13 -12.33 17.49
CA GLY A 144 -3.01 -11.68 16.80
C GLY A 144 -3.42 -10.99 15.49
N MET A 145 -2.52 -10.14 14.97
CA MET A 145 -2.74 -9.30 13.79
C MET A 145 -3.35 -10.04 12.59
N LEU A 146 -2.76 -11.19 12.19
CA LEU A 146 -3.17 -11.89 10.97
C LEU A 146 -4.60 -12.45 11.05
N GLU A 147 -5.02 -12.93 12.21
CA GLU A 147 -6.38 -13.43 12.44
C GLU A 147 -7.41 -12.30 12.52
N LEU A 148 -7.00 -11.14 13.07
CA LEU A 148 -7.85 -9.97 13.19
C LEU A 148 -8.12 -9.27 11.85
N ARG A 149 -7.15 -9.27 10.93
CA ARG A 149 -7.22 -8.49 9.68
C ARG A 149 -8.55 -8.63 8.90
N PRO A 150 -9.11 -9.83 8.65
CA PRO A 150 -10.41 -9.96 7.97
C PRO A 150 -11.62 -9.55 8.84
N GLN A 151 -11.46 -9.47 10.16
CA GLN A 151 -12.53 -9.17 11.13
C GLN A 151 -12.65 -7.68 11.46
N VAL A 152 -11.54 -6.95 11.45
CA VAL A 152 -11.47 -5.53 11.88
C VAL A 152 -10.75 -4.62 10.87
N GLY A 153 -10.27 -5.18 9.77
CA GLY A 153 -9.49 -4.49 8.75
C GLY A 153 -8.05 -4.17 9.15
N GLY A 154 -7.37 -3.53 8.21
CA GLY A 154 -5.92 -3.33 8.21
C GLY A 154 -5.36 -2.56 9.40
N LYS A 155 -5.84 -1.34 9.63
CA LYS A 155 -5.32 -0.44 10.68
C LYS A 155 -5.50 -0.99 12.09
N ALA A 156 -6.68 -1.53 12.40
CA ALA A 156 -6.97 -2.11 13.71
C ALA A 156 -6.14 -3.38 13.96
N ALA A 157 -5.96 -4.22 12.93
CA ALA A 157 -5.09 -5.39 13.03
C ALA A 157 -3.61 -5.01 13.16
N GLY A 158 -3.14 -4.00 12.41
CA GLY A 158 -1.78 -3.47 12.55
C GLY A 158 -1.54 -2.88 13.94
N PHE A 159 -2.55 -2.23 14.54
CA PHE A 159 -2.46 -1.73 15.91
C PHE A 159 -2.28 -2.87 16.93
N ARG A 160 -2.89 -4.04 16.70
CA ARG A 160 -2.63 -5.23 17.54
C ARG A 160 -1.15 -5.59 17.55
N GLN A 161 -0.46 -5.50 16.41
CA GLN A 161 0.98 -5.76 16.33
C GLN A 161 1.80 -4.75 17.15
N LEU A 162 1.37 -3.49 17.20
CA LEU A 162 2.00 -2.47 18.04
C LEU A 162 1.91 -2.83 19.52
N LEU A 163 0.74 -3.31 19.98
CA LEU A 163 0.54 -3.72 21.38
C LEU A 163 1.42 -4.89 21.82
N ASP A 164 1.88 -5.71 20.88
CA ASP A 164 2.81 -6.82 21.15
C ASP A 164 4.28 -6.34 21.27
N THR A 165 4.56 -5.06 21.00
CA THR A 165 5.90 -4.45 21.13
C THR A 165 6.13 -3.96 22.57
N PRO A 166 7.12 -4.48 23.31
CA PRO A 166 7.41 -4.05 24.68
C PRO A 166 7.76 -2.57 24.78
N ASP A 167 7.35 -1.94 25.89
CA ASP A 167 7.68 -0.56 26.24
C ASP A 167 7.29 0.51 25.19
N LEU A 168 6.44 0.14 24.23
CA LEU A 168 5.92 1.06 23.22
C LEU A 168 4.74 1.86 23.78
N ASP A 169 4.84 3.18 23.70
CA ASP A 169 3.72 4.07 23.92
C ASP A 169 2.78 4.07 22.69
N VAL A 170 1.55 3.60 22.91
CA VAL A 170 0.44 3.65 21.96
C VAL A 170 -0.75 4.39 22.58
N PRO A 171 -1.76 4.80 21.79
CA PRO A 171 -3.02 5.28 22.35
C PRO A 171 -3.63 4.30 23.38
N ASP A 172 -4.05 4.84 24.52
CA ASP A 172 -4.57 4.04 25.64
C ASP A 172 -5.87 3.30 25.27
N ALA A 173 -6.00 2.07 25.76
CA ALA A 173 -7.21 1.25 25.70
C ALA A 173 -7.85 1.12 24.30
N PRO A 174 -7.08 0.79 23.25
CA PRO A 174 -7.59 0.73 21.88
C PRO A 174 -8.69 -0.32 21.73
N LEU A 175 -9.72 0.02 20.96
CA LEU A 175 -10.89 -0.84 20.73
C LEU A 175 -11.12 -0.98 19.23
N ALA A 176 -11.37 -2.20 18.75
CA ALA A 176 -11.79 -2.43 17.38
C ALA A 176 -13.29 -2.70 17.31
N LEU A 177 -14.00 -2.02 16.42
CA LEU A 177 -15.34 -2.43 15.97
C LEU A 177 -15.14 -3.36 14.78
N THR A 178 -15.80 -4.51 14.82
CA THR A 178 -15.66 -5.54 13.78
C THR A 178 -16.52 -5.22 12.56
N VAL A 179 -16.24 -5.91 11.46
CA VAL A 179 -17.03 -5.86 10.22
C VAL A 179 -18.49 -6.26 10.42
N ARG A 180 -18.85 -6.92 11.53
CA ARG A 180 -20.26 -7.20 11.87
C ARG A 180 -21.06 -5.94 12.07
N SER A 181 -20.54 -4.98 12.84
CA SER A 181 -21.24 -3.73 13.09
C SER A 181 -21.54 -2.96 11.79
N TYR A 182 -20.59 -2.98 10.85
CA TYR A 182 -20.79 -2.45 9.48
C TYR A 182 -21.81 -3.26 8.68
N ALA A 183 -21.73 -4.59 8.68
CA ALA A 183 -22.66 -5.46 7.96
C ALA A 183 -24.11 -5.27 8.43
N ASP A 184 -24.32 -5.18 9.75
CA ASP A 184 -25.64 -4.94 10.35
C ASP A 184 -26.21 -3.56 9.92
N HIS A 185 -25.36 -2.54 9.83
CA HIS A 185 -25.75 -1.24 9.29
C HIS A 185 -26.09 -1.30 7.80
N MET A 186 -25.24 -1.97 7.02
CA MET A 186 -25.41 -2.07 5.56
C MET A 186 -26.58 -2.94 5.12
N ALA A 187 -27.04 -3.87 5.98
CA ALA A 187 -28.24 -4.68 5.74
C ALA A 187 -29.52 -3.84 5.57
N GLN A 188 -29.51 -2.57 6.00
CA GLN A 188 -30.58 -1.61 5.78
C GLN A 188 -30.69 -1.13 4.32
N PHE A 189 -29.70 -1.43 3.46
CA PHE A 189 -29.65 -1.02 2.05
C PHE A 189 -29.66 -2.23 1.10
N PRO A 190 -30.70 -3.08 1.10
CA PRO A 190 -30.73 -4.31 0.30
C PRO A 190 -30.72 -4.06 -1.21
N TRP A 191 -31.04 -2.84 -1.65
CA TRP A 191 -31.04 -2.41 -3.04
C TRP A 191 -29.65 -2.04 -3.59
N LEU A 192 -28.60 -2.07 -2.77
CA LEU A 192 -27.27 -1.60 -3.15
C LEU A 192 -26.67 -2.40 -4.32
N GLN A 193 -26.90 -3.72 -4.36
CA GLN A 193 -26.46 -4.55 -5.48
C GLN A 193 -27.12 -4.12 -6.81
N ASP A 194 -28.43 -3.86 -6.80
CA ASP A 194 -29.15 -3.40 -7.98
C ASP A 194 -28.67 -2.01 -8.42
N LEU A 195 -28.36 -1.12 -7.47
CA LEU A 195 -27.77 0.18 -7.77
C LEU A 195 -26.42 0.02 -8.51
N LEU A 196 -25.53 -0.84 -8.00
CA LEU A 196 -24.17 -1.00 -8.51
C LEU A 196 -24.08 -1.71 -9.86
N THR A 197 -25.08 -2.51 -10.22
CA THR A 197 -25.14 -3.20 -11.53
C THR A 197 -25.72 -2.33 -12.64
N GLY A 198 -26.37 -1.21 -12.30
CA GLY A 198 -26.94 -0.25 -13.25
C GLY A 198 -25.99 0.90 -13.64
N ARG A 199 -26.42 1.75 -14.58
CA ARG A 199 -25.81 3.07 -14.79
C ARG A 199 -26.13 3.99 -13.60
N PRO A 200 -25.23 4.88 -13.15
CA PRO A 200 -23.93 5.20 -13.76
C PRO A 200 -22.75 4.33 -13.29
N PHE A 201 -22.98 3.38 -12.38
CA PHE A 201 -21.94 2.53 -11.82
C PHE A 201 -21.30 1.62 -12.88
N GLN A 202 -22.13 0.99 -13.71
CA GLN A 202 -21.70 0.29 -14.92
C GLN A 202 -21.84 1.18 -16.16
N GLY A 203 -20.71 1.57 -16.75
CA GLY A 203 -20.66 2.28 -18.03
C GLY A 203 -21.03 3.78 -18.00
N GLY A 204 -21.22 4.39 -16.83
CA GLY A 204 -21.32 5.84 -16.66
C GLY A 204 -19.95 6.52 -16.52
N SER A 205 -19.92 7.85 -16.45
CA SER A 205 -18.70 8.62 -16.18
C SER A 205 -18.39 8.72 -14.68
N ALA A 206 -17.14 9.06 -14.34
CA ALA A 206 -16.73 9.31 -12.95
C ALA A 206 -17.57 10.44 -12.32
N ARG A 207 -17.84 11.52 -13.06
CA ARG A 207 -18.72 12.62 -12.61
C ARG A 207 -20.15 12.16 -12.30
N GLN A 208 -20.74 11.29 -13.11
CA GLN A 208 -22.09 10.76 -12.85
C GLN A 208 -22.13 9.88 -11.60
N ARG A 209 -21.08 9.08 -11.38
CA ARG A 209 -20.93 8.30 -10.13
C ARG A 209 -20.72 9.21 -8.94
N TYR A 210 -19.84 10.22 -9.04
CA TYR A 210 -19.63 11.22 -8.00
C TYR A 210 -20.95 11.88 -7.59
N LEU A 211 -21.74 12.35 -8.56
CA LEU A 211 -23.04 12.97 -8.30
C LEU A 211 -23.99 12.01 -7.56
N THR A 212 -23.97 10.71 -7.89
CA THR A 212 -24.83 9.71 -7.22
C THR A 212 -24.29 9.32 -5.83
N LEU A 213 -22.96 9.29 -5.64
CA LEU A 213 -22.30 8.93 -4.39
C LEU A 213 -22.34 10.05 -3.36
N SER A 214 -22.09 11.30 -3.76
CA SER A 214 -21.95 12.45 -2.87
C SER A 214 -23.10 13.46 -2.94
N GLY A 215 -23.97 13.35 -3.95
CA GLY A 215 -25.12 14.24 -4.09
C GLY A 215 -24.81 15.57 -4.78
N ARG A 216 -25.84 16.43 -4.88
CA ARG A 216 -25.80 17.62 -5.74
C ARG A 216 -24.90 18.72 -5.21
N GLU A 217 -24.98 19.01 -3.92
CA GLU A 217 -24.22 20.10 -3.29
C GLU A 217 -22.72 19.85 -3.39
N ALA A 218 -22.26 18.67 -2.99
CA ALA A 218 -20.86 18.28 -3.12
C ALA A 218 -20.39 18.26 -4.58
N TYR A 219 -21.25 17.87 -5.53
CA TYR A 219 -20.94 17.93 -6.95
C TYR A 219 -20.72 19.37 -7.43
N ASP A 220 -21.61 20.30 -7.08
CA ASP A 220 -21.50 21.70 -7.52
C ASP A 220 -20.28 22.40 -6.87
N GLU A 221 -19.92 22.05 -5.62
CA GLU A 221 -18.70 22.52 -4.97
C GLU A 221 -17.44 22.00 -5.67
N ARG A 222 -17.42 20.71 -5.99
CA ARG A 222 -16.28 20.07 -6.66
C ARG A 222 -16.15 20.48 -8.13
N TYR A 223 -17.26 20.66 -8.83
CA TYR A 223 -17.35 20.89 -10.26
C TYR A 223 -18.13 22.17 -10.59
N PRO A 224 -17.57 23.36 -10.32
CA PRO A 224 -18.30 24.62 -10.37
C PRO A 224 -18.51 25.18 -11.80
N SER A 225 -18.04 24.48 -12.85
CA SER A 225 -18.09 25.03 -14.21
C SER A 225 -19.52 25.02 -14.79
N PRO A 226 -19.85 25.95 -15.71
CA PRO A 226 -21.14 25.92 -16.41
C PRO A 226 -21.40 24.61 -17.19
N GLN A 227 -20.34 23.99 -17.71
CA GLN A 227 -20.42 22.70 -18.41
C GLN A 227 -20.79 21.58 -17.45
N ASP A 228 -20.18 21.53 -16.27
CA ASP A 228 -20.48 20.54 -15.23
C ASP A 228 -21.91 20.70 -14.71
N THR A 229 -22.35 21.94 -14.51
CA THR A 229 -23.74 22.27 -14.12
C THR A 229 -24.72 21.74 -15.16
N SER A 230 -24.43 21.94 -16.45
CA SER A 230 -25.28 21.48 -17.56
C SER A 230 -25.32 19.95 -17.61
N ALA A 231 -24.18 19.28 -17.50
CA ALA A 231 -24.08 17.82 -17.48
C ALA A 231 -24.83 17.20 -16.29
N ALA A 232 -24.78 17.82 -15.11
CA ALA A 232 -25.56 17.39 -13.94
C ALA A 232 -27.07 17.53 -14.19
N LEU A 233 -27.52 18.63 -14.81
CA LEU A 233 -28.93 18.83 -15.14
C LEU A 233 -29.44 17.82 -16.18
N GLU A 234 -28.64 17.51 -17.20
CA GLU A 234 -28.96 16.46 -18.18
C GLU A 234 -29.09 15.09 -17.49
N PHE A 235 -28.13 14.74 -16.64
CA PHE A 235 -28.19 13.51 -15.85
C PHE A 235 -29.46 13.44 -14.98
N LEU A 236 -29.80 14.52 -14.28
CA LEU A 236 -30.99 14.58 -13.43
C LEU A 236 -32.30 14.57 -14.23
N ALA A 237 -32.29 14.97 -15.50
CA ALA A 237 -33.44 14.83 -16.40
C ALA A 237 -33.66 13.37 -16.81
N ASP A 238 -32.58 12.62 -17.05
CA ASP A 238 -32.62 11.19 -17.36
C ASP A 238 -33.01 10.33 -16.14
N TYR A 239 -32.67 10.78 -14.93
CA TYR A 239 -33.01 10.12 -13.66
C TYR A 239 -33.96 10.99 -12.81
N PRO A 240 -35.29 10.83 -12.98
CA PRO A 240 -36.26 11.60 -12.20
C PRO A 240 -36.19 11.24 -10.71
N GLU A 241 -36.62 12.15 -9.84
CA GLU A 241 -36.54 12.03 -8.37
C GLU A 241 -37.26 10.78 -7.81
N SER A 242 -38.25 10.26 -8.53
CA SER A 242 -38.93 9.01 -8.17
C SER A 242 -38.06 7.76 -8.31
N THR A 243 -36.90 7.86 -8.96
CA THR A 243 -35.90 6.79 -9.04
C THR A 243 -34.88 6.91 -7.92
N LEU A 244 -34.33 5.78 -7.46
CA LEU A 244 -33.28 5.78 -6.45
C LEU A 244 -32.10 6.68 -6.84
N ILE A 245 -31.55 6.51 -8.05
CA ILE A 245 -30.44 7.34 -8.55
C ILE A 245 -30.80 8.82 -8.56
N GLY A 246 -31.98 9.17 -9.07
CA GLY A 246 -32.43 10.55 -9.13
C GLY A 246 -32.63 11.17 -7.75
N SER A 247 -33.03 10.39 -6.75
CA SER A 247 -33.16 10.84 -5.36
C SER A 247 -31.80 11.03 -4.69
N LEU A 248 -30.88 10.07 -4.83
CA LEU A 248 -29.51 10.15 -4.28
C LEU A 248 -28.76 11.35 -4.87
N ALA A 249 -28.82 11.50 -6.20
CA ALA A 249 -28.14 12.56 -6.93
C ALA A 249 -28.64 13.97 -6.58
N ARG A 250 -29.91 14.12 -6.14
CA ARG A 250 -30.46 15.41 -5.69
C ARG A 250 -30.23 15.65 -4.20
N GLY A 251 -30.18 14.59 -3.40
CA GLY A 251 -29.91 14.65 -1.98
C GLY A 251 -28.42 14.69 -1.66
N SER A 252 -28.04 14.04 -0.56
CA SER A 252 -26.67 13.93 -0.05
C SER A 252 -25.90 12.73 -0.63
N GLY A 253 -26.38 12.12 -1.72
CA GLY A 253 -25.82 10.91 -2.30
C GLY A 253 -25.91 9.68 -1.40
N LEU A 254 -25.33 8.57 -1.89
CA LEU A 254 -25.20 7.32 -1.11
C LEU A 254 -24.43 7.54 0.19
N VAL A 255 -23.33 8.30 0.15
CA VAL A 255 -22.49 8.58 1.32
C VAL A 255 -23.30 9.26 2.41
N GLY A 256 -23.98 10.36 2.09
CA GLY A 256 -24.80 11.06 3.09
C GLY A 256 -26.01 10.25 3.55
N LEU A 257 -26.60 9.41 2.68
CA LEU A 257 -27.67 8.51 3.08
C LEU A 257 -27.18 7.46 4.10
N VAL A 258 -26.01 6.84 3.86
CA VAL A 258 -25.42 5.87 4.79
C VAL A 258 -25.03 6.54 6.12
N ALA A 259 -24.48 7.76 6.07
CA ALA A 259 -24.07 8.50 7.26
C ALA A 259 -25.26 8.97 8.12
N SER A 260 -26.35 9.39 7.49
CA SER A 260 -27.53 9.93 8.19
C SER A 260 -28.53 8.86 8.64
N THR A 261 -28.46 7.66 8.07
CA THR A 261 -29.25 6.52 8.54
C THR A 261 -28.72 6.06 9.91
N PRO A 262 -29.53 6.04 10.97
CA PRO A 262 -29.10 5.51 12.25
C PRO A 262 -28.75 4.02 12.14
N PRO A 263 -27.66 3.55 12.79
CA PRO A 263 -27.43 2.12 12.93
C PRO A 263 -28.59 1.44 13.68
N PRO A 264 -28.76 0.11 13.53
CA PRO A 264 -29.76 -0.64 14.29
C PRO A 264 -29.65 -0.38 15.81
N GLU A 265 -30.78 -0.34 16.51
CA GLU A 265 -30.83 0.08 17.93
C GLU A 265 -29.94 -0.78 18.84
N ASP A 266 -29.90 -2.07 18.61
CA ASP A 266 -29.05 -3.02 19.32
C ASP A 266 -27.56 -2.78 19.08
N VAL A 267 -27.17 -2.45 17.84
CA VAL A 267 -25.81 -2.02 17.49
C VAL A 267 -25.47 -0.72 18.22
N VAL A 268 -26.37 0.28 18.21
CA VAL A 268 -26.14 1.56 18.89
C VAL A 268 -25.90 1.37 20.38
N VAL A 269 -26.76 0.60 21.06
CA VAL A 269 -26.65 0.32 22.49
C VAL A 269 -25.33 -0.39 22.80
N ALA A 270 -24.99 -1.43 22.03
CA ALA A 270 -23.77 -2.19 22.25
C ALA A 270 -22.50 -1.36 22.03
N LEU A 271 -22.46 -0.53 20.97
CA LEU A 271 -21.33 0.35 20.70
C LEU A 271 -21.16 1.40 21.81
N GLN A 272 -22.26 2.01 22.26
CA GLN A 272 -22.22 2.99 23.35
C GLN A 272 -21.74 2.36 24.66
N GLU A 273 -22.22 1.16 25.00
CA GLU A 273 -21.81 0.42 26.20
C GLU A 273 -20.32 0.05 26.14
N ALA A 274 -19.86 -0.52 25.02
CA ALA A 274 -18.48 -0.93 24.82
C ALA A 274 -17.52 0.27 24.92
N VAL A 275 -17.81 1.37 24.22
CA VAL A 275 -16.99 2.60 24.25
C VAL A 275 -17.01 3.24 25.64
N SER A 276 -18.18 3.33 26.29
CA SER A 276 -18.29 3.95 27.62
C SER A 276 -17.52 3.16 28.68
N THR A 277 -17.60 1.83 28.61
CA THR A 277 -16.88 0.92 29.51
C THR A 277 -15.38 0.98 29.26
N ARG A 278 -14.94 0.85 27.99
CA ARG A 278 -13.51 0.80 27.65
C ARG A 278 -12.78 2.09 28.03
N PHE A 279 -13.41 3.24 27.77
CA PHE A 279 -12.82 4.55 28.02
C PHE A 279 -13.26 5.17 29.36
N SER A 280 -13.76 4.39 30.32
CA SER A 280 -14.20 4.94 31.62
C SER A 280 -13.08 5.58 32.45
N HIS A 281 -11.82 5.34 32.10
CA HIS A 281 -10.62 5.82 32.80
C HIS A 281 -10.20 7.25 32.41
N ILE A 282 -10.77 7.83 31.35
CA ILE A 282 -10.49 9.21 30.89
C ILE A 282 -11.70 10.12 31.12
N ASP A 283 -11.49 11.44 31.08
CA ASP A 283 -12.53 12.47 31.27
C ASP A 283 -13.65 12.34 30.22
N GLU A 284 -14.89 12.63 30.61
CA GLU A 284 -16.06 12.53 29.71
C GLU A 284 -15.99 13.47 28.51
N ARG A 285 -15.24 14.58 28.64
CA ARG A 285 -14.99 15.55 27.57
C ARG A 285 -13.93 15.08 26.58
N GLN A 286 -13.16 14.04 26.89
CA GLN A 286 -12.19 13.48 25.95
C GLN A 286 -12.92 12.89 24.75
N GLY A 287 -12.65 13.46 23.57
CA GLY A 287 -13.15 12.90 22.32
C GLY A 287 -12.49 11.55 22.04
N ILE A 288 -13.26 10.62 21.46
CA ILE A 288 -12.75 9.34 20.95
C ILE A 288 -12.63 9.44 19.44
N ARG A 289 -11.45 9.13 18.90
CA ARG A 289 -11.18 9.10 17.48
C ARG A 289 -11.52 7.72 16.93
N PHE A 290 -12.47 7.68 16.00
CA PHE A 290 -12.86 6.51 15.23
C PHE A 290 -12.16 6.58 13.86
N ARG A 291 -11.19 5.70 13.63
CA ARG A 291 -10.42 5.59 12.39
C ARG A 291 -10.96 4.45 11.55
N SER A 292 -11.18 4.72 10.27
CA SER A 292 -11.48 3.71 9.26
C SER A 292 -10.41 2.62 9.23
N SER A 293 -10.84 1.36 9.28
CA SER A 293 -9.98 0.20 9.18
C SER A 293 -10.66 -0.78 8.23
N SER A 294 -10.54 -0.51 6.93
CA SER A 294 -11.25 -1.32 5.93
C SER A 294 -10.54 -2.66 5.72
N THR A 295 -11.31 -3.70 5.40
CA THR A 295 -10.76 -5.00 5.00
C THR A 295 -10.09 -4.96 3.63
N VAL A 296 -10.32 -3.92 2.83
CA VAL A 296 -9.66 -3.77 1.53
C VAL A 296 -8.32 -3.05 1.61
N GLU A 297 -8.10 -2.23 2.66
CA GLU A 297 -7.01 -1.24 2.72
C GLU A 297 -5.60 -1.85 2.67
N ASP A 298 -5.47 -3.11 3.14
CA ASP A 298 -4.21 -3.86 3.24
C ASP A 298 -4.27 -5.23 2.54
N VAL A 299 -5.13 -5.36 1.53
CA VAL A 299 -5.13 -6.55 0.67
C VAL A 299 -3.97 -6.45 -0.30
N GLU A 300 -3.25 -7.55 -0.49
CA GLU A 300 -2.10 -7.59 -1.38
C GLU A 300 -2.47 -7.07 -2.78
N GLY A 301 -1.88 -5.94 -3.18
CA GLY A 301 -2.07 -5.34 -4.49
C GLY A 301 -3.13 -4.24 -4.53
N PHE A 302 -3.68 -3.83 -3.38
CA PHE A 302 -4.54 -2.67 -3.24
C PHE A 302 -4.03 -1.75 -2.13
N ASN A 303 -4.05 -0.43 -2.32
CA ASN A 303 -3.78 0.52 -1.26
C ASN A 303 -4.95 1.50 -1.05
N GLY A 304 -5.44 1.55 0.19
CA GLY A 304 -6.45 2.52 0.63
C GLY A 304 -5.93 3.81 1.29
N ALA A 305 -4.64 4.16 1.17
CA ALA A 305 -4.03 5.31 1.85
C ALA A 305 -4.82 6.60 1.61
N GLY A 306 -5.24 7.25 2.69
CA GLY A 306 -5.94 8.54 2.64
C GLY A 306 -7.34 8.49 2.00
N LEU A 307 -7.87 7.31 1.64
CA LEU A 307 -9.17 7.19 0.96
C LEU A 307 -10.38 7.35 1.89
N TYR A 308 -10.19 7.06 3.17
CA TYR A 308 -11.29 6.94 4.12
C TYR A 308 -11.18 7.98 5.24
N THR A 309 -12.33 8.32 5.83
CA THR A 309 -12.41 9.37 6.84
C THR A 309 -12.23 8.82 8.25
N SER A 310 -11.64 9.62 9.13
CA SER A 310 -11.64 9.38 10.58
C SER A 310 -12.45 10.47 11.28
N VAL A 311 -13.32 10.08 12.20
CA VAL A 311 -14.31 10.97 12.83
C VAL A 311 -14.15 10.91 14.34
N THR A 312 -14.37 12.04 15.02
CA THR A 312 -14.37 12.08 16.49
C THR A 312 -15.81 12.01 16.99
N GLY A 313 -16.06 11.11 17.94
CA GLY A 313 -17.34 11.01 18.66
C GLY A 313 -17.13 11.12 20.17
N TYR A 314 -18.21 11.40 20.90
CA TYR A 314 -18.20 11.63 22.34
C TYR A 314 -19.17 10.69 23.05
N ARG A 315 -18.80 10.25 24.26
CA ARG A 315 -19.65 9.41 25.12
C ARG A 315 -20.87 10.17 25.62
N GLN A 316 -20.70 11.47 25.87
CA GLN A 316 -21.76 12.43 26.21
C GLN A 316 -21.59 13.66 25.29
N PRO A 317 -22.19 13.65 24.09
CA PRO A 317 -22.01 14.72 23.13
C PRO A 317 -22.78 15.98 23.54
N GLU A 318 -22.14 17.14 23.43
CA GLU A 318 -22.81 18.44 23.37
C GLU A 318 -23.58 18.61 22.03
N PRO A 319 -24.50 19.59 21.88
CA PRO A 319 -25.35 19.71 20.69
C PRO A 319 -24.63 19.82 19.33
N ASP A 320 -23.40 20.32 19.30
CA ASP A 320 -22.55 20.45 18.10
C ASP A 320 -21.57 19.28 17.91
N GLN A 321 -21.59 18.32 18.84
CA GLN A 321 -20.73 17.15 18.85
C GLN A 321 -21.45 15.91 18.34
N ARG A 322 -20.68 15.00 17.76
CA ARG A 322 -21.18 13.70 17.30
C ARG A 322 -21.23 12.72 18.46
N SER A 323 -22.33 12.00 18.58
CA SER A 323 -22.40 10.77 19.36
C SER A 323 -21.49 9.68 18.78
N VAL A 324 -21.22 8.63 19.55
CA VAL A 324 -20.50 7.43 19.08
C VAL A 324 -21.13 6.86 17.81
N ALA A 325 -22.45 6.68 17.79
CA ALA A 325 -23.16 6.10 16.65
C ALA A 325 -23.05 6.96 15.38
N GLN A 326 -23.18 8.30 15.52
CA GLN A 326 -23.03 9.23 14.39
C GLN A 326 -21.60 9.20 13.84
N ALA A 327 -20.59 9.24 14.71
CA ALA A 327 -19.19 9.20 14.30
C ALA A 327 -18.87 7.90 13.55
N VAL A 328 -19.35 6.76 14.05
CA VAL A 328 -19.14 5.45 13.42
C VAL A 328 -19.89 5.34 12.09
N ALA A 329 -21.13 5.83 11.98
CA ALA A 329 -21.88 5.83 10.73
C ALA A 329 -21.21 6.69 9.64
N GLU A 330 -20.63 7.84 10.00
CA GLU A 330 -19.83 8.66 9.08
C GLU A 330 -18.55 7.93 8.62
N VAL A 331 -17.87 7.20 9.51
CA VAL A 331 -16.72 6.36 9.13
C VAL A 331 -17.14 5.26 8.14
N TRP A 332 -18.25 4.56 8.39
CA TRP A 332 -18.79 3.55 7.47
C TRP A 332 -19.21 4.13 6.13
N ALA A 333 -19.84 5.30 6.13
CA ALA A 333 -20.21 6.01 4.91
C ALA A 333 -18.99 6.35 4.04
N SER A 334 -17.83 6.65 4.65
CA SER A 334 -16.61 6.94 3.90
C SER A 334 -16.13 5.76 3.05
N TYR A 335 -16.54 4.52 3.36
CA TYR A 335 -16.29 3.38 2.48
C TYR A 335 -16.86 3.63 1.07
N TRP A 336 -17.98 4.35 0.95
CA TRP A 336 -18.66 4.66 -0.30
C TRP A 336 -18.23 6.01 -0.91
N GLY A 337 -17.19 6.64 -0.38
CA GLY A 337 -16.64 7.89 -0.92
C GLY A 337 -16.24 7.74 -2.39
N PRO A 338 -16.40 8.79 -3.24
CA PRO A 338 -16.10 8.72 -4.67
C PRO A 338 -14.68 8.26 -4.98
N GLU A 339 -13.69 8.77 -4.27
CA GLU A 339 -12.27 8.42 -4.44
C GLU A 339 -12.06 6.94 -4.10
N ALA A 340 -12.53 6.50 -2.93
CA ALA A 340 -12.44 5.10 -2.51
C ALA A 340 -13.17 4.14 -3.48
N PHE A 341 -14.30 4.58 -4.01
CA PHE A 341 -15.05 3.83 -5.01
C PHE A 341 -14.26 3.67 -6.32
N GLU A 342 -13.69 4.77 -6.85
CA GLU A 342 -12.92 4.72 -8.10
C GLU A 342 -11.64 3.91 -7.98
N GLU A 343 -10.97 3.91 -6.83
CA GLU A 343 -9.80 3.07 -6.59
C GLU A 343 -10.18 1.59 -6.68
N ARG A 344 -11.19 1.15 -5.93
CA ARG A 344 -11.67 -0.25 -5.98
C ARG A 344 -12.15 -0.64 -7.38
N ARG A 345 -12.83 0.27 -8.08
CA ARG A 345 -13.31 0.04 -9.45
C ARG A 345 -12.14 -0.11 -10.42
N SER A 346 -11.08 0.68 -10.25
CA SER A 346 -9.87 0.63 -11.08
C SER A 346 -9.03 -0.61 -10.81
N ALA A 347 -9.05 -1.11 -9.58
CA ALA A 347 -8.47 -2.40 -9.18
C ALA A 347 -9.37 -3.61 -9.50
N ASN A 348 -10.52 -3.40 -10.14
CA ASN A 348 -11.49 -4.44 -10.50
C ASN A 348 -11.96 -5.28 -9.28
N MET A 349 -12.11 -4.62 -8.12
CA MET A 349 -12.61 -5.24 -6.90
C MET A 349 -14.13 -5.18 -6.84
N ASP A 350 -14.75 -6.23 -6.30
CA ASP A 350 -16.16 -6.17 -5.92
C ASP A 350 -16.33 -5.24 -4.71
N HIS A 351 -17.11 -4.17 -4.89
CA HIS A 351 -17.38 -3.21 -3.84
C HIS A 351 -18.14 -3.81 -2.65
N LEU A 352 -18.90 -4.89 -2.86
CA LEU A 352 -19.73 -5.54 -1.84
C LEU A 352 -18.96 -6.58 -1.01
N GLU A 353 -17.84 -7.10 -1.51
CA GLU A 353 -17.01 -8.06 -0.77
C GLU A 353 -16.16 -7.38 0.32
N GLY A 354 -15.86 -6.09 0.16
CA GLY A 354 -15.14 -5.31 1.16
C GLY A 354 -16.04 -4.79 2.28
N ALA A 355 -15.45 -4.62 3.47
CA ALA A 355 -16.12 -4.14 4.66
C ALA A 355 -15.30 -3.09 5.41
N MET A 356 -15.92 -2.44 6.39
CA MET A 356 -15.27 -1.41 7.21
C MET A 356 -15.29 -1.81 8.69
N GLY A 357 -14.15 -2.24 9.23
CA GLY A 357 -13.91 -2.19 10.67
C GLY A 357 -13.56 -0.76 11.10
N VAL A 358 -13.51 -0.51 12.41
CA VAL A 358 -13.17 0.81 12.96
C VAL A 358 -12.24 0.66 14.15
N LEU A 359 -11.10 1.36 14.12
CA LEU A 359 -10.21 1.49 15.27
C LEU A 359 -10.63 2.71 16.10
N ALA A 360 -10.93 2.51 17.39
CA ALA A 360 -11.27 3.57 18.32
C ALA A 360 -10.16 3.74 19.37
N HIS A 361 -9.75 4.99 19.60
CA HIS A 361 -8.77 5.36 20.63
C HIS A 361 -8.99 6.82 21.07
N PRO A 362 -8.41 7.29 22.20
CA PRO A 362 -8.52 8.69 22.60
C PRO A 362 -8.02 9.63 21.50
N ARG A 363 -8.76 10.71 21.22
CA ARG A 363 -8.35 11.73 20.25
C ARG A 363 -7.07 12.40 20.73
N PHE A 364 -6.14 12.62 19.81
CA PHE A 364 -5.00 13.51 20.03
C PHE A 364 -5.48 14.96 19.99
N ASP A 365 -5.38 15.66 21.12
CA ASP A 365 -5.83 17.04 21.27
C ASP A 365 -4.71 18.01 20.84
N ASN A 366 -5.03 18.89 19.90
CA ASN A 366 -4.04 19.74 19.23
C ASN A 366 -3.34 20.68 20.22
N GLU A 367 -4.02 21.10 21.29
CA GLU A 367 -3.48 22.05 22.28
C GLU A 367 -2.32 21.49 23.10
N VAL A 368 -2.20 20.16 23.18
CA VAL A 368 -1.16 19.43 23.92
C VAL A 368 -0.32 18.54 23.01
N GLU A 369 -0.44 18.69 21.69
CA GLU A 369 0.45 18.04 20.74
C GLU A 369 1.71 18.88 20.58
N LEU A 370 2.87 18.29 20.86
CA LEU A 370 4.18 18.93 20.77
C LEU A 370 4.82 18.72 19.40
N ALA A 371 4.57 17.55 18.78
CA ALA A 371 5.03 17.24 17.43
C ALA A 371 4.16 16.17 16.77
N ASN A 372 4.10 16.22 15.45
CA ASN A 372 3.49 15.22 14.58
C ASN A 372 4.56 14.63 13.67
N ALA A 373 4.62 13.30 13.53
CA ALA A 373 5.64 12.64 12.73
C ALA A 373 5.09 11.51 11.86
N VAL A 374 5.67 11.36 10.67
CA VAL A 374 5.52 10.21 9.78
C VAL A 374 6.89 9.62 9.57
N LEU A 375 7.00 8.29 9.69
CA LEU A 375 8.27 7.58 9.68
C LEU A 375 8.20 6.39 8.74
N THR A 376 9.32 6.05 8.10
CA THR A 376 9.46 4.75 7.43
C THR A 376 10.64 4.00 8.03
N ILE A 377 10.40 2.79 8.55
CA ILE A 377 11.45 1.88 9.03
C ILE A 377 11.61 0.73 8.04
N SER A 378 12.85 0.46 7.64
CA SER A 378 13.21 -0.57 6.68
C SER A 378 14.20 -1.56 7.28
N ILE A 379 13.95 -2.86 7.13
CA ILE A 379 14.93 -3.94 7.29
C ILE A 379 15.53 -4.19 5.91
N LEU A 380 16.84 -3.97 5.76
CA LEU A 380 17.57 -4.08 4.50
C LEU A 380 18.13 -5.50 4.28
N PRO A 381 18.53 -5.87 3.05
CA PRO A 381 18.97 -7.23 2.73
C PRO A 381 20.17 -7.75 3.53
N ASP A 382 21.04 -6.84 4.01
CA ASP A 382 22.19 -7.17 4.85
C ASP A 382 21.85 -7.26 6.35
N GLY A 383 20.57 -7.08 6.69
CA GLY A 383 20.05 -7.08 8.06
C GLY A 383 20.21 -5.76 8.81
N SER A 384 20.73 -4.71 8.16
CA SER A 384 20.74 -3.36 8.70
C SER A 384 19.36 -2.71 8.67
N HIS A 385 19.22 -1.62 9.41
CA HIS A 385 17.98 -0.89 9.59
C HIS A 385 18.14 0.57 9.20
N GLU A 386 17.11 1.10 8.54
CA GLU A 386 17.02 2.51 8.20
C GLU A 386 15.66 3.08 8.61
N LEU A 387 15.68 4.14 9.41
CA LEU A 387 14.53 4.95 9.77
C LEU A 387 14.64 6.33 9.09
N LEU A 388 13.64 6.68 8.29
CA LEU A 388 13.42 8.06 7.83
C LEU A 388 12.31 8.68 8.67
N VAL A 389 12.52 9.91 9.13
CA VAL A 389 11.60 10.64 10.01
C VAL A 389 11.30 12.00 9.44
N ASN A 390 10.01 12.26 9.16
CA ASN A 390 9.51 13.59 8.85
C ASN A 390 8.69 14.12 10.03
N ALA A 391 9.09 15.24 10.62
CA ALA A 391 8.44 15.80 11.80
C ALA A 391 8.02 17.27 11.60
N GLN A 392 6.87 17.63 12.19
CA GLN A 392 6.33 18.99 12.24
C GLN A 392 6.01 19.42 13.67
N ALA A 393 6.14 20.72 13.92
CA ALA A 393 5.85 21.31 15.21
C ALA A 393 4.34 21.29 15.52
N GLY A 394 4.00 20.92 16.76
CA GLY A 394 2.62 20.83 17.21
C GLY A 394 1.76 19.89 16.38
N SER A 395 0.51 20.28 16.15
CA SER A 395 -0.47 19.50 15.37
C SER A 395 -0.40 19.73 13.85
N ILE A 396 0.65 20.38 13.34
CA ILE A 396 0.78 20.64 11.90
C ILE A 396 0.88 19.28 11.17
N PRO A 397 0.04 19.03 10.16
CA PRO A 397 0.07 17.77 9.44
C PRO A 397 1.36 17.61 8.62
N VAL A 398 2.05 16.48 8.79
CA VAL A 398 3.19 16.08 7.94
C VAL A 398 2.71 15.55 6.59
N ALA A 399 1.66 14.72 6.61
CA ALA A 399 1.20 14.03 5.41
C ALA A 399 0.43 14.92 4.43
N ASN A 400 -0.25 15.97 4.94
CA ASN A 400 -1.01 16.96 4.18
C ASN A 400 -0.68 18.39 4.70
N PRO A 401 0.55 18.89 4.50
CA PRO A 401 0.95 20.19 5.04
C PRO A 401 0.14 21.34 4.42
N PRO A 402 -0.04 22.48 5.13
CA PRO A 402 -0.71 23.65 4.58
C PRO A 402 -0.05 24.16 3.29
N THR A 403 -0.87 24.49 2.29
CA THR A 403 -0.43 25.05 0.99
C THR A 403 -0.24 26.56 1.09
N THR A 404 0.84 27.00 1.75
CA THR A 404 1.17 28.43 1.94
C THR A 404 2.43 28.87 1.19
N CYS A 405 2.64 30.19 1.12
CA CYS A 405 3.91 30.79 0.66
C CYS A 405 4.45 31.72 1.77
N PRO A 406 5.65 31.45 2.34
CA PRO A 406 6.53 30.32 2.07
C PRO A 406 5.89 28.96 2.44
N ALA A 407 6.40 27.88 1.85
CA ALA A 407 5.89 26.53 2.06
C ALA A 407 6.19 26.04 3.49
N VAL A 408 5.26 25.28 4.07
CA VAL A 408 5.44 24.59 5.36
C VAL A 408 6.12 23.25 5.11
N LEU A 409 7.40 23.13 5.45
CA LEU A 409 8.20 21.92 5.21
C LEU A 409 8.58 21.25 6.55
N PRO A 410 8.55 19.90 6.62
CA PRO A 410 8.93 19.20 7.84
C PRO A 410 10.45 19.17 8.02
N GLU A 411 10.86 18.94 9.26
CA GLU A 411 12.19 18.41 9.53
C GLU A 411 12.32 17.02 8.92
N GLN A 412 13.48 16.71 8.34
CA GLN A 412 13.80 15.38 7.83
C GLN A 412 15.08 14.88 8.49
N SER A 413 15.00 13.70 9.09
CA SER A 413 16.14 13.01 9.70
C SER A 413 16.20 11.56 9.23
N ARG A 414 17.41 11.05 9.01
CA ARG A 414 17.69 9.64 8.75
C ARG A 414 18.47 9.07 9.92
N VAL A 415 18.03 7.93 10.43
CA VAL A 415 18.72 7.16 11.48
C VAL A 415 18.97 5.77 10.93
N HIS A 416 20.22 5.32 10.93
CA HIS A 416 20.56 4.02 10.37
C HIS A 416 21.66 3.35 11.18
N ASP A 417 21.67 2.01 11.18
CA ASP A 417 22.78 1.26 11.73
C ASP A 417 23.75 0.83 10.62
N THR A 418 25.04 1.09 10.81
CA THR A 418 26.09 0.55 9.93
C THR A 418 27.16 -0.06 10.81
N THR A 419 27.41 -1.36 10.67
CA THR A 419 28.47 -2.06 11.42
C THR A 419 28.38 -1.93 12.95
N GLY A 420 27.17 -1.83 13.50
CA GLY A 420 26.92 -1.80 14.94
C GLY A 420 26.99 -0.41 15.60
N GLU A 421 27.11 0.66 14.82
CA GLU A 421 26.94 2.05 15.27
C GLU A 421 25.68 2.65 14.65
N VAL A 422 24.89 3.34 15.47
CA VAL A 422 23.69 4.07 15.01
C VAL A 422 24.08 5.51 14.69
N VAL A 423 23.82 5.94 13.46
CA VAL A 423 24.18 7.27 12.96
C VAL A 423 22.91 8.09 12.73
N ILE A 424 22.92 9.36 13.14
CA ILE A 424 21.85 10.33 12.86
C ILE A 424 22.34 11.32 11.80
N GLU A 425 21.59 11.43 10.72
CA GLU A 425 21.78 12.40 9.65
C GLU A 425 20.60 13.38 9.63
N ARG A 426 20.86 14.66 9.93
CA ARG A 426 19.87 15.73 9.80
C ARG A 426 19.85 16.22 8.37
N MET A 427 18.84 15.82 7.59
CA MET A 427 18.76 16.09 6.15
C MET A 427 18.21 17.49 5.87
N SER A 428 17.18 17.91 6.59
CA SER A 428 16.61 19.26 6.49
C SER A 428 15.89 19.68 7.77
N GLN A 429 15.74 20.99 7.96
CA GLN A 429 15.07 21.58 9.12
C GLN A 429 13.61 21.93 8.78
N SER A 430 12.71 21.82 9.77
CA SER A 430 11.34 22.35 9.64
C SER A 430 11.34 23.88 9.46
N THR A 431 10.44 24.37 8.63
CA THR A 431 10.19 25.81 8.46
C THR A 431 9.44 26.43 9.63
N GLU A 432 8.88 25.60 10.51
CA GLU A 432 8.01 26.01 11.61
C GLU A 432 8.77 26.15 12.94
N VAL A 433 10.09 25.97 12.94
CA VAL A 433 10.96 26.13 14.11
C VAL A 433 12.13 27.08 13.83
N PRO A 434 12.70 27.76 14.85
CA PRO A 434 13.84 28.65 14.68
C PRO A 434 15.04 27.98 14.00
N THR A 435 15.82 28.72 13.22
CA THR A 435 17.03 28.20 12.57
C THR A 435 17.98 27.55 13.59
N GLU A 436 18.59 26.43 13.20
CA GLU A 436 19.47 25.58 14.05
C GLU A 436 18.75 24.89 15.22
N THR A 437 17.42 24.77 15.16
CA THR A 437 16.62 23.95 16.09
C THR A 437 15.86 22.85 15.35
N PHE A 438 15.54 21.79 16.07
CA PHE A 438 14.85 20.61 15.56
C PHE A 438 13.59 20.35 16.40
N VAL A 439 12.54 19.89 15.72
CA VAL A 439 11.28 19.42 16.30
C VAL A 439 11.53 18.23 17.21
N LEU A 440 12.36 17.27 16.76
CA LEU A 440 12.75 16.10 17.54
C LEU A 440 14.22 16.18 17.97
N SER A 441 14.48 15.92 19.24
CA SER A 441 15.84 15.80 19.76
C SER A 441 16.52 14.50 19.30
N ASP A 442 17.85 14.46 19.33
CA ASP A 442 18.62 13.25 19.00
C ASP A 442 18.23 12.06 19.88
N ALA A 443 17.97 12.30 21.18
CA ALA A 443 17.51 11.26 22.09
C ALA A 443 16.14 10.68 21.69
N GLN A 444 15.23 11.52 21.21
CA GLN A 444 13.93 11.06 20.69
C GLN A 444 14.10 10.29 19.38
N LEU A 445 15.00 10.71 18.49
CA LEU A 445 15.30 9.98 17.25
C LEU A 445 15.89 8.59 17.53
N LEU A 446 16.82 8.47 18.48
CA LEU A 446 17.38 7.17 18.88
C LEU A 446 16.31 6.27 19.51
N SER A 447 15.49 6.81 20.41
CA SER A 447 14.38 6.06 21.00
C SER A 447 13.36 5.61 19.95
N LEU A 448 13.07 6.45 18.95
CA LEU A 448 12.21 6.12 17.82
C LEU A 448 12.81 5.01 16.96
N PHE A 449 14.11 5.05 16.72
CA PHE A 449 14.83 4.02 15.97
C PHE A 449 14.72 2.66 16.66
N ASP A 450 15.08 2.57 17.94
CA ASP A 450 15.05 1.31 18.71
C ASP A 450 13.65 0.67 18.72
N VAL A 451 12.62 1.49 18.96
CA VAL A 451 11.22 1.04 18.98
C VAL A 451 10.75 0.66 17.58
N SER A 452 11.10 1.43 16.54
CA SER A 452 10.71 1.12 15.16
C SER A 452 11.34 -0.17 14.65
N VAL A 453 12.61 -0.43 15.00
CA VAL A 453 13.29 -1.71 14.73
C VAL A 453 12.56 -2.87 15.40
N SER A 454 12.13 -2.69 16.66
CA SER A 454 11.36 -3.70 17.40
C SER A 454 10.01 -3.98 16.74
N ILE A 455 9.29 -2.93 16.31
CA ILE A 455 8.02 -3.05 15.57
C ILE A 455 8.24 -3.80 14.25
N ALA A 456 9.23 -3.39 13.44
CA ALA A 456 9.51 -4.01 12.15
C ALA A 456 9.90 -5.48 12.28
N THR A 457 10.75 -5.80 13.26
CA THR A 457 11.18 -7.18 13.54
C THR A 457 10.00 -8.05 13.96
N GLY A 458 9.17 -7.58 14.90
CA GLY A 458 7.99 -8.32 15.36
C GLY A 458 6.95 -8.52 14.24
N TRP A 459 6.77 -7.52 13.38
CA TRP A 459 5.91 -7.61 12.20
C TRP A 459 6.41 -8.66 11.21
N LEU A 460 7.69 -8.60 10.84
CA LEU A 460 8.31 -9.56 9.92
C LEU A 460 8.20 -10.99 10.45
N GLN A 461 8.49 -11.21 11.74
CA GLN A 461 8.34 -12.51 12.39
C GLN A 461 6.91 -13.01 12.34
N THR A 462 5.93 -12.14 12.60
CA THR A 462 4.51 -12.51 12.59
C THR A 462 4.04 -12.90 11.19
N GLU A 463 4.44 -12.17 10.15
CA GLU A 463 4.13 -12.54 8.76
C GLU A 463 4.84 -13.84 8.34
N ASN A 464 6.11 -14.01 8.70
CA ASN A 464 6.89 -15.19 8.37
C ASN A 464 6.40 -16.46 9.07
N ALA A 465 5.81 -16.35 10.26
CA ALA A 465 5.25 -17.48 11.00
C ALA A 465 4.09 -18.17 10.24
N ALA A 466 3.43 -17.47 9.32
CA ALA A 466 2.39 -18.03 8.46
C ALA A 466 2.92 -18.63 7.14
N LEU A 467 4.24 -18.56 6.89
CA LEU A 467 4.88 -18.98 5.65
C LEU A 467 5.78 -20.20 5.87
N ALA A 468 5.91 -21.03 4.84
CA ALA A 468 6.96 -22.04 4.81
C ALA A 468 8.34 -21.36 4.76
N ASP A 469 9.36 -21.96 5.37
CA ASP A 469 10.70 -21.37 5.54
C ASP A 469 11.27 -20.80 4.23
N HIS A 470 11.18 -21.56 3.12
CA HIS A 470 11.70 -21.14 1.82
C HIS A 470 10.93 -19.97 1.17
N ARG A 471 9.81 -19.53 1.77
CA ARG A 471 9.00 -18.39 1.33
C ARG A 471 9.07 -17.20 2.28
N GLN A 472 9.73 -17.34 3.42
CA GLN A 472 9.87 -16.26 4.40
C GLN A 472 10.59 -15.07 3.76
N ARG A 473 10.15 -13.87 4.14
CA ARG A 473 10.73 -12.59 3.74
C ARG A 473 12.00 -12.32 4.55
N SER A 474 12.98 -11.66 3.95
CA SER A 474 14.18 -11.12 4.61
C SER A 474 14.13 -9.61 4.79
N VAL A 475 13.34 -8.89 3.97
CA VAL A 475 13.16 -7.44 4.07
C VAL A 475 11.74 -7.05 4.45
N LEU A 476 11.60 -5.85 5.02
CA LEU A 476 10.33 -5.25 5.34
C LEU A 476 10.47 -3.73 5.41
N THR A 477 9.60 -2.99 4.73
CA THR A 477 9.40 -1.57 5.00
C THR A 477 8.04 -1.32 5.65
N LEU A 478 8.03 -0.66 6.81
CA LEU A 478 6.81 -0.18 7.45
C LEU A 478 6.72 1.35 7.38
N ASP A 479 5.51 1.85 7.16
CA ASP A 479 5.13 3.24 7.40
C ASP A 479 4.46 3.35 8.78
N LEU A 480 4.96 4.26 9.60
CA LEU A 480 4.54 4.51 10.97
C LEU A 480 4.08 5.96 11.09
N GLU A 481 3.03 6.20 11.87
CA GLU A 481 2.66 7.56 12.29
C GLU A 481 2.84 7.71 13.80
N ALA A 482 3.42 8.83 14.23
CA ALA A 482 3.66 9.13 15.63
C ALA A 482 3.19 10.55 16.02
N ARG A 483 2.92 10.74 17.31
CA ARG A 483 2.70 12.07 17.91
C ARG A 483 3.46 12.18 19.22
N HIS A 484 4.09 13.32 19.45
CA HIS A 484 4.63 13.66 20.76
C HIS A 484 3.56 14.46 21.50
N MET A 485 3.02 13.88 22.57
CA MET A 485 1.97 14.50 23.39
C MET A 485 2.58 15.01 24.69
N ASP A 486 2.12 16.18 25.15
CA ASP A 486 2.47 16.73 26.45
C ASP A 486 1.72 15.99 27.57
N SER A 487 2.10 16.30 28.81
CA SER A 487 1.48 15.76 30.02
C SER A 487 -0.03 16.00 30.09
N GLY A 488 -0.74 15.03 30.66
CA GLY A 488 -2.19 15.10 30.82
C GLY A 488 -2.99 14.72 29.57
N TRP A 489 -2.34 14.18 28.54
CA TRP A 489 -3.01 13.47 27.45
C TRP A 489 -2.98 11.94 27.68
N PRO A 490 -4.12 11.24 27.58
CA PRO A 490 -5.48 11.76 27.36
C PRO A 490 -6.00 12.58 28.54
N LEU A 491 -6.96 13.47 28.28
CA LEU A 491 -7.60 14.32 29.28
C LEU A 491 -8.16 13.49 30.45
N GLY A 492 -7.82 13.90 31.67
CA GLY A 492 -8.22 13.21 32.90
C GLY A 492 -7.20 12.19 33.41
N THR A 493 -6.05 12.05 32.75
CA THR A 493 -4.95 11.19 33.19
C THR A 493 -3.78 12.01 33.77
N GLU A 494 -2.91 11.37 34.55
CA GLU A 494 -1.62 11.93 35.02
C GLU A 494 -0.45 11.50 34.11
N ALA A 495 -0.73 11.17 32.84
CA ALA A 495 0.28 10.68 31.91
C ALA A 495 1.38 11.73 31.68
N PRO A 496 2.68 11.34 31.69
CA PRO A 496 3.78 12.24 31.36
C PRO A 496 3.82 12.54 29.85
N PRO A 497 4.63 13.51 29.40
CA PRO A 497 4.88 13.70 27.98
C PRO A 497 5.50 12.43 27.38
N ARG A 498 4.99 12.00 26.23
CA ARG A 498 5.41 10.75 25.58
C ARG A 498 5.21 10.79 24.08
N LEU A 499 6.05 10.02 23.38
CA LEU A 499 5.95 9.83 21.94
C LEU A 499 5.14 8.58 21.66
N VAL A 500 4.03 8.75 20.97
CA VAL A 500 2.97 7.74 20.81
C VAL A 500 2.90 7.30 19.36
N ILE A 501 3.15 6.01 19.10
CA ILE A 501 2.91 5.42 17.77
C ILE A 501 1.42 5.09 17.65
N LYS A 502 0.76 5.67 16.63
CA LYS A 502 -0.71 5.58 16.45
C LYS A 502 -1.15 4.73 15.27
N GLN A 503 -0.23 4.38 14.38
CA GLN A 503 -0.51 3.58 13.20
C GLN A 503 0.79 2.94 12.71
N SER A 504 0.67 1.73 12.18
CA SER A 504 1.70 1.04 11.43
C SER A 504 1.08 0.32 10.25
N ARG A 505 1.75 0.34 9.10
CA ARG A 505 1.33 -0.37 7.89
C ARG A 505 2.54 -0.88 7.11
N SER A 506 2.37 -1.96 6.37
CA SER A 506 3.38 -2.44 5.43
C SER A 506 3.36 -1.62 4.14
N LEU A 507 4.55 -1.33 3.60
CA LEU A 507 4.75 -0.76 2.27
C LEU A 507 5.26 -1.81 1.27
N GLU A 508 5.24 -3.09 1.63
CA GLU A 508 5.74 -4.16 0.76
C GLU A 508 4.91 -4.29 -0.51
N PRO A 509 5.56 -4.47 -1.69
CA PRO A 509 4.86 -4.75 -2.92
C PRO A 509 4.16 -6.11 -2.85
N SER A 510 3.17 -6.27 -3.72
CA SER A 510 2.36 -7.47 -3.79
C SER A 510 2.83 -8.44 -4.86
N ALA A 511 2.80 -9.73 -4.52
CA ALA A 511 2.93 -10.84 -5.46
C ALA A 511 1.57 -11.27 -6.07
N SER A 512 0.46 -10.61 -5.72
CA SER A 512 -0.88 -10.95 -6.23
C SER A 512 -1.03 -10.82 -7.75
N ARG A 513 -0.14 -10.07 -8.41
CA ARG A 513 -0.06 -9.98 -9.88
C ARG A 513 0.33 -11.30 -10.56
N PHE A 514 0.88 -12.27 -9.83
CA PHE A 514 1.30 -13.55 -10.39
C PHE A 514 0.19 -14.60 -10.30
N SER A 515 0.18 -15.55 -11.25
CA SER A 515 -0.71 -16.71 -11.18
C SER A 515 -0.42 -17.58 -9.95
N ALA A 516 -1.41 -18.37 -9.49
CA ALA A 516 -1.24 -19.28 -8.36
C ALA A 516 -0.02 -20.20 -8.50
N THR A 517 0.29 -20.65 -9.73
CA THR A 517 1.48 -21.45 -10.03
C THR A 517 2.77 -20.69 -9.71
N LEU A 518 2.90 -19.44 -10.17
CA LEU A 518 4.09 -18.63 -9.90
C LEU A 518 4.18 -18.21 -8.43
N GLN A 519 3.05 -17.93 -7.77
CA GLN A 519 3.03 -17.66 -6.33
C GLN A 519 3.49 -18.87 -5.49
N SER A 520 3.33 -20.08 -6.01
CA SER A 520 3.76 -21.32 -5.35
C SER A 520 5.24 -21.68 -5.53
N LEU A 521 6.00 -20.88 -6.28
CA LEU A 521 7.44 -21.10 -6.44
C LEU A 521 8.15 -21.09 -5.08
N PRO A 522 9.21 -21.90 -4.91
CA PRO A 522 9.96 -21.97 -3.66
C PRO A 522 10.90 -20.77 -3.52
N ALA A 523 10.38 -19.55 -3.59
CA ALA A 523 11.12 -18.31 -3.49
C ALA A 523 10.62 -17.46 -2.31
N PRO A 524 11.49 -16.67 -1.67
CA PRO A 524 11.09 -15.65 -0.71
C PRO A 524 10.02 -14.72 -1.29
N ARG A 525 8.99 -14.40 -0.50
CA ARG A 525 7.84 -13.62 -1.00
C ARG A 525 8.20 -12.20 -1.42
N ASP A 526 9.15 -11.58 -0.74
CA ASP A 526 9.70 -10.26 -1.06
C ASP A 526 10.49 -10.25 -2.38
N LEU A 527 11.29 -11.29 -2.63
CA LEU A 527 11.96 -11.50 -3.93
C LEU A 527 10.94 -11.67 -5.04
N LEU A 528 9.93 -12.52 -4.83
CA LEU A 528 8.89 -12.75 -5.82
C LEU A 528 8.10 -11.45 -6.11
N ALA A 529 7.68 -10.73 -5.07
CA ALA A 529 6.94 -9.47 -5.21
C ALA A 529 7.73 -8.37 -5.94
N ARG A 530 9.07 -8.44 -5.94
CA ARG A 530 9.98 -7.53 -6.65
C ARG A 530 10.59 -8.14 -7.92
N ALA A 531 10.09 -9.31 -8.36
CA ALA A 531 10.62 -9.95 -9.56
C ALA A 531 10.43 -9.02 -10.78
N ALA A 532 11.51 -8.85 -11.54
CA ALA A 532 11.54 -8.28 -12.88
C ALA A 532 11.43 -9.37 -13.95
N ARG A 533 11.98 -10.56 -13.69
CA ARG A 533 11.86 -11.71 -14.60
C ARG A 533 11.85 -13.01 -13.82
N ILE A 534 11.03 -13.95 -14.25
CA ILE A 534 10.98 -15.33 -13.73
C ILE A 534 11.26 -16.29 -14.87
N ARG A 535 12.25 -17.17 -14.69
CA ARG A 535 12.68 -18.13 -15.71
C ARG A 535 12.66 -19.55 -15.15
N ARG A 536 12.51 -20.51 -16.06
CA ARG A 536 12.80 -21.93 -15.81
C ARG A 536 13.82 -22.41 -16.84
N LEU A 537 14.91 -23.00 -16.39
CA LEU A 537 15.86 -23.70 -17.26
C LEU A 537 15.54 -25.19 -17.23
N ASP A 538 15.20 -25.73 -18.39
CA ASP A 538 14.91 -27.15 -18.60
C ASP A 538 16.13 -27.81 -19.24
N CYS A 539 16.81 -28.66 -18.47
CA CYS A 539 18.01 -29.38 -18.90
C CYS A 539 17.70 -30.86 -19.07
N VAL A 540 18.03 -31.43 -20.23
CA VAL A 540 17.86 -32.84 -20.54
C VAL A 540 19.23 -33.46 -20.77
N ALA A 541 19.63 -34.36 -19.87
CA ALA A 541 20.91 -35.06 -19.87
C ALA A 541 20.65 -36.55 -19.61
N PRO A 542 20.20 -37.34 -20.61
CA PRO A 542 19.62 -38.66 -20.36
C PRO A 542 20.52 -39.57 -19.50
N PRO A 543 19.97 -40.22 -18.46
CA PRO A 543 18.53 -40.34 -18.14
C PRO A 543 17.98 -39.23 -17.24
N VAL A 544 18.76 -38.17 -16.97
CA VAL A 544 18.39 -37.06 -16.08
C VAL A 544 17.61 -35.98 -16.81
N VAL A 545 16.56 -35.48 -16.16
CA VAL A 545 15.88 -34.23 -16.52
C VAL A 545 15.92 -33.31 -15.31
N ALA A 546 16.26 -32.04 -15.52
CA ALA A 546 16.38 -31.04 -14.47
C ALA A 546 15.63 -29.76 -14.82
N HIS A 547 14.96 -29.19 -13.83
CA HIS A 547 14.21 -27.94 -13.92
C HIS A 547 14.70 -26.98 -12.83
N LEU A 548 15.40 -25.92 -13.22
CA LEU A 548 15.82 -24.85 -12.31
C LEU A 548 14.91 -23.64 -12.48
N TRP A 549 14.31 -23.16 -11.40
CA TRP A 549 13.61 -21.87 -11.38
C TRP A 549 14.55 -20.78 -10.87
N SER A 550 14.58 -19.65 -11.58
CA SER A 550 15.35 -18.47 -11.17
C SER A 550 14.57 -17.19 -11.40
N LEU A 551 14.94 -16.14 -10.66
CA LEU A 551 14.34 -14.82 -10.76
C LEU A 551 15.39 -13.71 -10.73
N THR A 552 15.13 -12.62 -11.45
CA THR A 552 15.82 -11.35 -11.27
C THR A 552 14.87 -10.34 -10.64
N THR A 553 15.39 -9.36 -9.92
CA THR A 553 14.61 -8.31 -9.25
C THR A 553 14.75 -6.96 -9.94
N ASP A 554 13.74 -6.12 -9.79
CA ASP A 554 13.79 -4.73 -10.23
C ASP A 554 14.64 -3.89 -9.25
N PRO A 555 15.79 -3.32 -9.67
CA PRO A 555 16.63 -2.50 -8.80
C PRO A 555 16.00 -1.16 -8.40
N LEU A 556 14.96 -0.70 -9.11
CA LEU A 556 14.21 0.51 -8.73
C LEU A 556 13.16 0.23 -7.64
N SER A 557 12.88 -1.04 -7.35
CA SER A 557 11.95 -1.45 -6.30
C SER A 557 12.66 -1.51 -4.96
N PHE A 558 12.39 -0.55 -4.08
CA PHE A 558 13.05 -0.48 -2.78
C PHE A 558 12.62 -1.60 -1.81
N PRO A 559 13.55 -2.14 -0.99
CA PRO A 559 15.00 -2.02 -1.14
C PRO A 559 15.50 -2.86 -2.32
N ASP A 560 16.59 -2.43 -2.96
CA ASP A 560 17.25 -3.25 -3.98
C ASP A 560 17.77 -4.54 -3.33
N LEU A 561 17.28 -5.69 -3.83
CA LEU A 561 17.63 -7.01 -3.32
C LEU A 561 18.94 -7.56 -3.93
N GLY A 562 19.53 -6.87 -4.90
CA GLY A 562 20.83 -7.23 -5.48
C GLY A 562 20.78 -8.30 -6.58
N TYR A 563 19.60 -8.68 -7.06
CA TYR A 563 19.40 -9.71 -8.10
C TYR A 563 18.98 -9.14 -9.45
N SER A 564 19.37 -7.90 -9.77
CA SER A 564 19.07 -7.25 -11.05
C SER A 564 19.88 -7.85 -12.21
N GLU A 565 21.18 -8.09 -11.98
CA GLU A 565 22.09 -8.67 -12.99
C GLU A 565 22.32 -10.17 -12.81
N THR A 566 22.45 -10.63 -11.56
CA THR A 566 22.70 -12.04 -11.23
C THR A 566 21.40 -12.70 -10.76
N PRO A 567 20.85 -13.70 -11.48
CA PRO A 567 19.59 -14.30 -11.08
C PRO A 567 19.70 -15.10 -9.76
N PHE A 568 18.71 -14.92 -8.90
CA PHE A 568 18.50 -15.77 -7.72
C PHE A 568 17.98 -17.15 -8.14
N ALA A 569 18.65 -18.22 -7.71
CA ALA A 569 18.17 -19.59 -7.89
C ALA A 569 17.12 -19.93 -6.83
N ALA A 570 15.84 -19.99 -7.22
CA ALA A 570 14.74 -20.25 -6.29
C ALA A 570 14.63 -21.73 -5.89
N GLY A 571 14.80 -22.64 -6.85
CA GLY A 571 14.72 -24.06 -6.58
C GLY A 571 15.05 -24.90 -7.79
N LEU A 572 15.38 -26.16 -7.54
CA LEU A 572 15.78 -27.16 -8.52
C LEU A 572 14.96 -28.43 -8.31
N GLN A 573 14.39 -28.97 -9.37
CA GLN A 573 13.85 -30.32 -9.41
C GLN A 573 14.67 -31.17 -10.38
N ILE A 574 15.15 -32.33 -9.93
CA ILE A 574 15.78 -33.33 -10.79
C ILE A 574 14.93 -34.60 -10.79
N SER A 575 14.85 -35.26 -11.93
CA SER A 575 14.29 -36.60 -12.07
C SER A 575 15.16 -37.48 -12.96
N ALA A 576 15.13 -38.80 -12.72
CA ALA A 576 15.81 -39.79 -13.53
C ALA A 576 14.81 -40.81 -14.11
N ASP A 577 14.72 -40.88 -15.44
CA ASP A 577 13.79 -41.79 -16.13
C ASP A 577 14.29 -43.24 -16.19
N ALA A 578 15.58 -43.45 -15.93
CA ALA A 578 16.21 -44.76 -15.82
C ALA A 578 17.18 -44.77 -14.63
N PRO A 579 17.58 -45.96 -14.12
CA PRO A 579 18.45 -46.05 -12.96
C PRO A 579 19.82 -45.39 -13.24
N ILE A 580 20.36 -44.71 -12.23
CA ILE A 580 21.72 -44.15 -12.21
C ILE A 580 22.46 -44.81 -11.04
N PRO A 581 23.12 -45.97 -11.29
CA PRO A 581 23.73 -46.75 -10.22
C PRO A 581 24.77 -45.98 -9.41
N ASP A 582 25.52 -45.08 -10.06
CA ASP A 582 26.57 -44.29 -9.41
C ASP A 582 25.98 -43.39 -8.30
N LEU A 583 24.82 -42.80 -8.54
CA LEU A 583 24.09 -41.96 -7.56
C LEU A 583 23.15 -42.78 -6.66
N GLY A 584 23.03 -44.10 -6.89
CA GLY A 584 22.07 -44.96 -6.20
C GLY A 584 20.60 -44.63 -6.52
N TRP A 585 20.34 -44.00 -7.67
CA TRP A 585 18.98 -43.61 -8.08
C TRP A 585 18.32 -44.71 -8.90
N GLU A 586 17.07 -45.02 -8.55
CA GLU A 586 16.21 -45.93 -9.32
C GLU A 586 15.43 -45.18 -10.41
N ALA A 587 14.88 -45.91 -11.36
CA ALA A 587 13.98 -45.31 -12.37
C ALA A 587 12.77 -44.63 -11.69
N GLY A 588 12.46 -43.41 -12.12
CA GLY A 588 11.42 -42.58 -11.52
C GLY A 588 11.85 -41.84 -10.25
N HIS A 589 13.14 -41.88 -9.89
CA HIS A 589 13.66 -41.03 -8.81
C HIS A 589 13.37 -39.55 -9.13
N SER A 590 12.92 -38.80 -8.13
CA SER A 590 12.78 -37.36 -8.21
C SER A 590 13.17 -36.71 -6.89
N GLN A 591 13.93 -35.63 -6.98
CA GLN A 591 14.41 -34.86 -5.84
C GLN A 591 14.23 -33.38 -6.11
N THR A 592 13.92 -32.62 -5.06
CA THR A 592 13.74 -31.17 -5.13
C THR A 592 14.58 -30.51 -4.06
N TRP A 593 15.22 -29.41 -4.43
CA TRP A 593 15.96 -28.51 -3.56
C TRP A 593 15.38 -27.10 -3.70
N THR A 594 15.46 -26.34 -2.62
CA THR A 594 15.10 -24.93 -2.56
C THR A 594 16.37 -24.09 -2.39
N HIS A 595 16.25 -22.77 -2.47
CA HIS A 595 17.36 -21.86 -2.19
C HIS A 595 17.99 -22.07 -0.80
N LEU A 596 17.23 -22.57 0.19
CA LEU A 596 17.74 -22.86 1.53
C LEU A 596 18.75 -24.02 1.56
N ASP A 597 18.72 -24.88 0.55
CA ASP A 597 19.64 -26.01 0.41
C ASP A 597 20.94 -25.62 -0.31
N MET A 598 20.99 -24.41 -0.88
CA MET A 598 22.09 -23.93 -1.73
C MET A 598 23.03 -23.02 -0.93
N THR A 599 24.31 -23.36 -0.87
CA THR A 599 25.34 -22.49 -0.27
C THR A 599 25.85 -21.44 -1.26
N SER A 600 25.80 -21.75 -2.56
CA SER A 600 26.02 -20.79 -3.63
C SER A 600 25.35 -21.24 -4.92
N SER A 601 24.97 -20.29 -5.76
CA SER A 601 24.36 -20.56 -7.07
C SER A 601 24.90 -19.59 -8.12
N THR A 602 25.28 -20.12 -9.28
CA THR A 602 25.54 -19.35 -10.49
C THR A 602 24.55 -19.77 -11.56
N VAL A 603 23.77 -18.84 -12.09
CA VAL A 603 22.76 -19.11 -13.13
C VAL A 603 23.05 -18.27 -14.36
N ALA A 604 23.33 -18.92 -15.48
CA ALA A 604 23.57 -18.30 -16.76
C ALA A 604 22.34 -18.44 -17.69
N GLU A 605 22.49 -18.07 -18.96
CA GLU A 605 21.39 -18.16 -19.92
C GLU A 605 20.99 -19.61 -20.21
N THR A 606 21.98 -20.50 -20.36
CA THR A 606 21.81 -21.92 -20.75
C THR A 606 22.56 -22.89 -19.85
N SER A 607 23.03 -22.45 -18.69
CA SER A 607 23.71 -23.31 -17.72
C SER A 607 23.51 -22.81 -16.29
N TYR A 608 23.81 -23.68 -15.33
CA TYR A 608 23.92 -23.31 -13.93
C TYR A 608 24.91 -24.20 -13.19
N GLU A 609 25.38 -23.69 -12.07
CA GLU A 609 26.22 -24.38 -11.10
C GLU A 609 25.69 -24.10 -9.70
N LEU A 610 25.40 -25.15 -8.94
CA LEU A 610 24.88 -25.08 -7.58
C LEU A 610 25.78 -25.86 -6.64
N GLU A 611 26.15 -25.23 -5.54
CA GLU A 611 26.78 -25.87 -4.40
C GLU A 611 25.72 -26.06 -3.31
N LEU A 612 25.57 -27.28 -2.82
CA LEU A 612 24.67 -27.68 -1.75
C LEU A 612 25.46 -28.40 -0.66
N ALA A 613 24.87 -28.54 0.53
CA ALA A 613 25.58 -29.15 1.68
C ALA A 613 26.17 -30.54 1.39
N ASP A 614 25.46 -31.38 0.63
CA ASP A 614 25.85 -32.76 0.29
C ASP A 614 25.96 -33.00 -1.23
N ALA A 615 25.89 -31.95 -2.05
CA ALA A 615 25.85 -32.08 -3.50
C ALA A 615 26.53 -30.91 -4.24
N HIS A 616 27.13 -31.19 -5.38
CA HIS A 616 27.56 -30.19 -6.37
C HIS A 616 26.92 -30.54 -7.71
N ILE A 617 26.16 -29.61 -8.29
CA ILE A 617 25.35 -29.86 -9.48
C ILE A 617 25.69 -28.81 -10.53
N VAL A 618 26.18 -29.28 -11.68
CA VAL A 618 26.41 -28.46 -12.87
C VAL A 618 25.50 -28.97 -13.98
N MET A 619 24.72 -28.08 -14.58
CA MET A 619 24.00 -28.39 -15.81
C MET A 619 24.34 -27.35 -16.88
N GLY A 620 24.61 -27.84 -18.08
CA GLY A 620 25.01 -27.07 -19.23
C GLY A 620 25.46 -28.03 -20.33
N PRO A 621 26.25 -27.59 -21.32
CA PRO A 621 26.77 -28.49 -22.35
C PRO A 621 27.47 -29.74 -21.79
N GLU A 622 28.13 -29.57 -20.65
CA GLU A 622 28.68 -30.64 -19.81
C GLU A 622 27.95 -30.60 -18.46
N ALA A 623 27.20 -31.66 -18.15
CA ALA A 623 26.48 -31.80 -16.89
C ALA A 623 27.21 -32.76 -15.95
N SER A 624 27.20 -32.42 -14.66
CA SER A 624 27.70 -33.28 -13.59
C SER A 624 26.82 -33.17 -12.35
N ILE A 625 26.68 -34.29 -11.65
CA ILE A 625 26.05 -34.38 -10.33
C ILE A 625 27.02 -35.13 -9.43
N VAL A 626 27.53 -34.45 -8.41
CA VAL A 626 28.29 -35.05 -7.32
C VAL A 626 27.38 -35.11 -6.10
N LEU A 627 27.14 -36.30 -5.55
CA LEU A 627 26.30 -36.52 -4.37
C LEU A 627 27.00 -37.47 -3.41
N GLY A 628 27.30 -37.02 -2.19
CA GLY A 628 27.93 -37.88 -1.17
C GLY A 628 29.25 -38.54 -1.60
N GLY A 629 29.98 -37.92 -2.53
CA GLY A 629 31.24 -38.43 -3.10
C GLY A 629 31.09 -39.36 -4.31
N ALA A 630 29.87 -39.68 -4.73
CA ALA A 630 29.62 -40.31 -6.03
C ALA A 630 29.43 -39.23 -7.10
N GLU A 631 29.88 -39.52 -8.33
CA GLU A 631 29.84 -38.59 -9.45
C GLU A 631 29.13 -39.24 -10.65
N TRP A 632 28.26 -38.48 -11.28
CA TRP A 632 27.66 -38.79 -12.56
C TRP A 632 27.89 -37.61 -13.51
N SER A 633 28.15 -37.89 -14.79
CA SER A 633 28.29 -36.85 -15.81
C SER A 633 27.74 -37.27 -17.17
N ALA A 634 27.26 -36.29 -17.94
CA ALA A 634 26.70 -36.47 -19.27
C ALA A 634 26.73 -35.16 -20.06
N SER A 635 26.44 -35.21 -21.36
CA SER A 635 26.08 -34.00 -22.10
C SER A 635 24.63 -33.63 -21.83
N ALA A 636 24.33 -32.36 -21.57
CA ALA A 636 22.96 -31.87 -21.48
C ALA A 636 22.62 -30.88 -22.60
N ASP A 637 21.35 -30.83 -22.94
CA ASP A 637 20.75 -29.72 -23.67
C ASP A 637 19.87 -28.93 -22.71
N CYS A 638 20.12 -27.63 -22.57
CA CYS A 638 19.44 -26.76 -21.61
C CYS A 638 18.72 -25.63 -22.35
N THR A 639 17.40 -25.56 -22.18
CA THR A 639 16.54 -24.54 -22.79
C THR A 639 15.95 -23.63 -21.72
N ALA A 640 16.04 -22.32 -21.91
CA ALA A 640 15.44 -21.36 -21.02
C ALA A 640 14.03 -20.96 -21.45
N HIS A 641 13.12 -20.96 -20.49
CA HIS A 641 11.75 -20.51 -20.63
C HIS A 641 11.51 -19.28 -19.76
N VAL A 642 11.07 -18.18 -20.35
CA VAL A 642 10.59 -17.01 -19.60
C VAL A 642 9.17 -17.33 -19.17
N LEU A 643 8.98 -17.53 -17.86
CA LEU A 643 7.65 -17.76 -17.30
C LEU A 643 6.90 -16.46 -17.10
N TRP A 644 7.64 -15.38 -16.79
CA TRP A 644 7.11 -14.03 -16.63
C TRP A 644 8.21 -12.98 -16.80
N ALA A 645 7.86 -11.80 -17.30
CA ALA A 645 8.73 -10.61 -17.35
C ALA A 645 7.90 -9.37 -17.04
N SER A 646 8.49 -8.42 -16.32
CA SER A 646 7.80 -7.19 -15.93
C SER A 646 7.54 -6.30 -17.14
N PRO A 647 6.45 -5.51 -17.11
CA PRO A 647 6.25 -4.42 -18.05
C PRO A 647 7.45 -3.47 -18.11
N ASP A 648 8.15 -3.29 -16.99
CA ASP A 648 9.30 -2.40 -16.88
C ASP A 648 10.49 -2.91 -17.68
N SER A 649 10.77 -4.22 -17.68
CA SER A 649 11.82 -4.81 -18.51
C SER A 649 11.63 -4.50 -20.00
N PHE A 650 10.38 -4.45 -20.48
CA PHE A 650 10.09 -4.04 -21.86
C PHE A 650 10.42 -2.57 -22.11
N LEU A 651 10.17 -1.70 -21.13
CA LEU A 651 10.44 -0.26 -21.24
C LEU A 651 11.94 0.05 -21.11
N THR A 652 12.70 -0.73 -20.33
CA THR A 652 14.15 -0.58 -20.22
C THR A 652 14.82 -0.85 -21.56
N ASP A 653 14.37 -1.88 -22.29
CA ASP A 653 14.87 -2.17 -23.64
C ASP A 653 14.47 -1.10 -24.67
N PHE A 654 13.37 -0.38 -24.41
CA PHE A 654 12.84 0.67 -25.29
C PHE A 654 13.59 2.01 -25.12
N LEU A 655 13.85 2.43 -23.88
CA LEU A 655 14.39 3.77 -23.57
C LEU A 655 15.89 3.89 -23.85
#